data_AF-A0A257W9R5-F1
#
_entry.id   AF-A0A257W9R5-F1
#
_cell.length_a   1.000
_cell.length_b   1.000
_cell.length_c   1.000
_cell.angle_alpha   90.00
_cell.angle_beta   90.00
_cell.angle_gamma   90.00
#
_symmetry.space_group_name_H-M   'P 1'
#
loop_
_entity.id
_entity.type
_entity.pdbx_description
1 polymer ?
#
loop_
_entity_poly.entity_id
_entity_poly.type
_entity_poly.pdbx_seq_one_letter_code
_entity_poly.pdbx_strand_id
1 'polypeptide(L)'
;MYGFQYQYVRNMLHLNLGPSMGEGDTLRHPEFAEIGYFAGIAQTDWSWTPLAADFDNDGYRDILFSNGFPKDITDHDFIVYREDAGTLVTDQEMIDEIPVVKIHNFVYRNNGDLRFTDMTAEWGMEEPTFSNGAVYVDLDKDGDLDIVMNNINDPAGIFENRLASVKENGFIRVELSGTEKNRQAIGATITLHQGNEIQYFHHNPYRGYISSVSSQVHFGLGGKPIDSVVIQWPGGKRSVYLKPPGNSTIKASIQSAGPAINTNGGVSSSWFTEVTRGVGIDFKHQQRDFIDFNIQKLLPHKFTENGPRIATGDLNGDGLEDFVVGSSPGFSPMLFFQGTDGKFRQEALLTGELASRKESDDQGLLLFDAEGDGDLDLYITAGGYAYRNEDNGYQDHFYLNDGKGQLTPDNGTIPIRNVSKSCVRAADFDKDGDLDLFVGGRVKPWNYPQPVASFIFRNDSRDGKARFSDITSTIAPNLKNLGMVTDASWSDFDGDGWTDLILAGEWMPLTFLRNNKGILEDMTAKTGIGDRSGWWTSLASGDFDKDGDLDFIAGNLGENSYYKASPQYPVSVYAKDFDKNGVTEAIPTSFIRGKDIDKQWQEFPAHTRDDIVDQMPFIKKRFLSYRYFGTATFHQLFTPAELQGALRLKVNCLQSHYIRNDGGGKFSLHPLPAMAQYSVVNGMVTGDFNADGNLDLFK
;
A
#
# COMPACT_ATOMS: atom_id res chain seq x y z
N MET A 1 -6.40 -22.16 14.17
CA MET A 1 -5.13 -21.97 13.42
C MET A 1 -4.01 -21.73 14.42
N TYR A 2 -2.86 -22.39 14.26
CA TYR A 2 -1.74 -22.44 15.21
C TYR A 2 -0.91 -21.13 15.33
N GLY A 3 -1.54 -19.95 15.18
CA GLY A 3 -0.82 -18.68 15.16
C GLY A 3 0.06 -18.43 13.93
N PHE A 4 -0.11 -19.24 12.86
CA PHE A 4 0.53 -18.98 11.57
C PHE A 4 -0.14 -17.78 10.87
N GLN A 5 0.67 -16.97 10.20
CA GLN A 5 0.22 -15.86 9.36
C GLN A 5 -0.43 -16.37 8.06
N TYR A 6 -1.19 -15.52 7.38
CA TYR A 6 -1.74 -15.81 6.05
C TYR A 6 -0.60 -16.13 5.07
N GLN A 7 -0.78 -17.17 4.26
CA GLN A 7 0.15 -17.51 3.19
C GLN A 7 -0.16 -16.66 1.96
N TYR A 8 0.88 -16.14 1.31
CA TYR A 8 0.76 -15.41 0.06
C TYR A 8 1.17 -16.32 -1.10
N VAL A 9 0.37 -16.34 -2.16
CA VAL A 9 0.62 -17.15 -3.36
C VAL A 9 1.54 -16.39 -4.33
N ARG A 10 2.67 -15.89 -3.83
CA ARG A 10 3.68 -15.11 -4.57
C ARG A 10 4.98 -15.03 -3.79
N ASN A 11 6.06 -14.63 -4.46
CA ASN A 11 7.27 -14.24 -3.74
C ASN A 11 7.06 -12.93 -2.98
N MET A 12 7.74 -12.84 -1.85
CA MET A 12 7.73 -11.68 -0.97
C MET A 12 9.15 -11.18 -0.74
N LEU A 13 9.32 -9.86 -0.75
CA LEU A 13 10.55 -9.21 -0.31
C LEU A 13 10.24 -8.38 0.94
N HIS A 14 10.82 -8.74 2.07
CA HIS A 14 10.61 -8.02 3.32
C HIS A 14 11.74 -7.02 3.57
N LEU A 15 11.46 -5.73 3.34
CA LEU A 15 12.36 -4.62 3.62
C LEU A 15 12.38 -4.34 5.13
N ASN A 16 13.56 -4.35 5.74
CA ASN A 16 13.74 -3.98 7.15
C ASN A 16 13.62 -2.46 7.30
N LEU A 17 12.61 -1.99 8.06
CA LEU A 17 12.39 -0.57 8.35
C LEU A 17 13.12 -0.11 9.62
N GLY A 18 13.82 -1.02 10.30
CA GLY A 18 14.45 -0.77 11.57
C GLY A 18 13.54 -1.16 12.75
N PRO A 19 13.97 -0.88 13.99
CA PRO A 19 13.19 -1.17 15.18
C PRO A 19 11.98 -0.25 15.30
N SER A 20 10.84 -0.80 15.70
CA SER A 20 9.70 0.00 16.17
C SER A 20 10.07 0.77 17.43
N MET A 21 9.45 1.94 17.59
CA MET A 21 9.60 2.77 18.79
C MET A 21 8.59 2.33 19.86
N GLY A 22 9.07 2.28 21.10
CA GLY A 22 8.29 2.06 22.30
C GLY A 22 8.36 3.26 23.24
N GLU A 23 7.62 3.15 24.34
CA GLU A 23 7.50 4.17 25.37
C GLU A 23 8.87 4.75 25.78
N GLY A 24 8.96 6.09 25.82
CA GLY A 24 10.20 6.79 26.14
C GLY A 24 11.32 6.55 25.12
N ASP A 25 10.94 6.39 23.86
CA ASP A 25 11.83 6.11 22.73
C ASP A 25 12.66 4.82 22.89
N THR A 26 12.08 3.84 23.58
CA THR A 26 12.72 2.52 23.77
C THR A 26 12.60 1.70 22.50
N LEU A 27 13.72 1.14 22.03
CA LEU A 27 13.69 0.26 20.86
C LEU A 27 12.90 -1.02 21.16
N ARG A 28 11.99 -1.38 20.26
CA ARG A 28 11.22 -2.62 20.31
C ARG A 28 11.71 -3.60 19.24
N HIS A 29 10.79 -4.30 18.59
CA HIS A 29 11.07 -5.34 17.62
C HIS A 29 11.29 -4.71 16.24
N PRO A 30 12.13 -5.32 15.38
CA PRO A 30 12.28 -4.85 14.00
C PRO A 30 10.97 -4.95 13.23
N GLU A 31 10.68 -3.92 12.44
CA GLU A 31 9.55 -3.86 11.53
C GLU A 31 10.00 -4.15 10.11
N PHE A 32 9.12 -4.81 9.35
CA PHE A 32 9.37 -5.16 7.96
C PHE A 32 8.18 -4.79 7.09
N ALA A 33 8.46 -4.15 5.94
CA ALA A 33 7.49 -3.94 4.89
C ALA A 33 7.62 -5.04 3.83
N GLU A 34 6.53 -5.70 3.46
CA GLU A 34 6.50 -6.57 2.28
C GLU A 34 6.41 -5.69 1.04
N ILE A 35 7.36 -5.78 0.11
CA ILE A 35 7.49 -4.92 -1.08
C ILE A 35 7.66 -5.72 -2.39
N GLY A 36 7.28 -6.99 -2.43
CA GLY A 36 7.55 -7.89 -3.55
C GLY A 36 6.92 -7.46 -4.89
N TYR A 37 5.75 -6.83 -4.86
CA TYR A 37 5.16 -6.24 -6.07
C TYR A 37 5.87 -4.97 -6.51
N PHE A 38 6.28 -4.11 -5.57
CA PHE A 38 7.08 -2.93 -5.86
C PHE A 38 8.44 -3.31 -6.46
N ALA A 39 9.09 -4.30 -5.85
CA ALA A 39 10.42 -4.78 -6.22
C ALA A 39 10.44 -5.51 -7.58
N GLY A 40 9.29 -5.97 -8.07
CA GLY A 40 9.17 -6.65 -9.37
C GLY A 40 9.49 -8.14 -9.36
N ILE A 41 9.57 -8.77 -8.18
CA ILE A 41 9.98 -10.19 -8.04
C ILE A 41 8.84 -11.13 -7.66
N ALA A 42 7.60 -10.62 -7.55
CA ALA A 42 6.45 -11.36 -7.04
C ALA A 42 6.04 -12.58 -7.89
N GLN A 43 6.34 -12.59 -9.19
CA GLN A 43 5.74 -13.51 -10.17
C GLN A 43 6.80 -14.34 -10.93
N THR A 44 7.37 -15.35 -10.26
CA THR A 44 8.36 -16.27 -10.87
C THR A 44 7.90 -17.70 -10.90
N ASP A 45 6.59 -17.97 -10.73
CA ASP A 45 6.07 -19.34 -10.51
C ASP A 45 6.56 -19.94 -9.17
N TRP A 46 6.30 -21.24 -8.94
CA TRP A 46 6.74 -21.92 -7.72
C TRP A 46 8.27 -21.90 -7.58
N SER A 47 8.76 -21.18 -6.57
CA SER A 47 10.19 -20.97 -6.33
C SER A 47 10.69 -21.84 -5.18
N TRP A 48 11.72 -22.65 -5.44
CA TRP A 48 12.28 -23.57 -4.44
C TRP A 48 13.45 -22.95 -3.67
N THR A 49 14.39 -22.33 -4.38
CA THR A 49 15.63 -21.82 -3.79
C THR A 49 15.82 -20.34 -4.13
N PRO A 50 15.34 -19.42 -3.28
CA PRO A 50 15.69 -18.01 -3.36
C PRO A 50 17.10 -17.78 -2.81
N LEU A 51 18.04 -17.35 -3.66
CA LEU A 51 19.39 -16.99 -3.29
C LEU A 51 19.61 -15.49 -3.51
N ALA A 52 20.32 -14.85 -2.59
CA ALA A 52 20.73 -13.46 -2.72
C ALA A 52 22.24 -13.35 -2.61
N ALA A 53 22.87 -12.87 -3.67
CA ALA A 53 24.31 -12.69 -3.83
C ALA A 53 24.56 -11.58 -4.84
N ASP A 54 25.74 -10.99 -4.81
CA ASP A 54 26.14 -9.95 -5.75
C ASP A 54 26.86 -10.64 -6.92
N PHE A 55 26.17 -10.85 -8.05
CA PHE A 55 26.69 -11.64 -9.17
C PHE A 55 27.50 -10.79 -10.15
N ASP A 56 27.27 -9.48 -10.22
CA ASP A 56 28.03 -8.56 -11.08
C ASP A 56 29.05 -7.68 -10.30
N ASN A 57 29.24 -8.00 -9.02
CA ASN A 57 30.13 -7.36 -8.06
C ASN A 57 29.87 -5.85 -7.88
N ASP A 58 28.70 -5.32 -8.25
CA ASP A 58 28.41 -3.89 -8.25
C ASP A 58 28.19 -3.30 -6.84
N GLY A 59 28.13 -4.15 -5.82
CA GLY A 59 27.89 -3.80 -4.41
C GLY A 59 26.44 -4.02 -3.96
N TYR A 60 25.54 -4.43 -4.87
CA TYR A 60 24.16 -4.76 -4.58
C TYR A 60 23.92 -6.26 -4.74
N ARG A 61 23.17 -6.85 -3.81
CA ARG A 61 22.81 -8.27 -3.93
C ARG A 61 21.62 -8.43 -4.86
N ASP A 62 21.86 -9.15 -5.93
CA ASP A 62 20.90 -9.72 -6.87
C ASP A 62 20.15 -10.89 -6.25
N ILE A 63 19.13 -11.39 -6.97
CA ILE A 63 18.31 -12.51 -6.53
C ILE A 63 18.19 -13.55 -7.62
N LEU A 64 18.36 -14.81 -7.25
CA LEU A 64 18.10 -15.97 -8.10
C LEU A 64 16.96 -16.81 -7.50
N PHE A 65 16.05 -17.27 -8.34
CA PHE A 65 15.02 -18.24 -8.00
C PHE A 65 15.18 -19.50 -8.83
N SER A 66 15.22 -20.65 -8.15
CA SER A 66 15.14 -21.94 -8.81
C SER A 66 13.68 -22.40 -8.94
N ASN A 67 13.33 -22.98 -10.09
CA ASN A 67 11.95 -23.23 -10.49
C ASN A 67 11.77 -24.59 -11.17
N GLY A 68 10.50 -24.92 -11.41
CA GLY A 68 10.07 -26.14 -12.08
C GLY A 68 9.51 -27.15 -11.10
N PHE A 69 8.48 -27.87 -11.54
CA PHE A 69 7.77 -28.83 -10.72
C PHE A 69 7.45 -30.08 -11.57
N PRO A 70 8.15 -31.22 -11.36
CA PRO A 70 7.95 -32.41 -12.19
C PRO A 70 6.52 -32.95 -12.18
N LYS A 71 5.82 -32.76 -11.07
CA LYS A 71 4.45 -33.23 -10.83
C LYS A 71 3.74 -32.21 -9.95
N ASP A 72 3.05 -31.26 -10.57
CA ASP A 72 2.32 -30.21 -9.87
C ASP A 72 1.00 -30.73 -9.30
N ILE A 73 1.07 -31.25 -8.08
CA ILE A 73 -0.12 -31.70 -7.33
C ILE A 73 -1.00 -30.56 -6.84
N THR A 74 -0.56 -29.31 -7.00
CA THR A 74 -1.32 -28.11 -6.60
C THR A 74 -2.10 -27.51 -7.76
N ASP A 75 -1.93 -28.04 -8.98
CA ASP A 75 -2.74 -27.64 -10.14
C ASP A 75 -4.23 -27.87 -9.86
N HIS A 76 -5.03 -26.83 -10.08
CA HIS A 76 -6.46 -26.86 -9.74
C HIS A 76 -7.27 -27.79 -10.65
N ASP A 77 -6.88 -27.98 -11.91
CA ASP A 77 -7.54 -28.95 -12.80
C ASP A 77 -7.27 -30.38 -12.33
N PHE A 78 -6.03 -30.66 -11.91
CA PHE A 78 -5.67 -31.95 -11.33
C PHE A 78 -6.37 -32.22 -10.00
N ILE A 79 -6.49 -31.21 -9.12
CA ILE A 79 -7.22 -31.36 -7.84
C ILE A 79 -8.67 -31.81 -8.12
N VAL A 80 -9.37 -31.16 -9.06
CA VAL A 80 -10.73 -31.56 -9.45
C VAL A 80 -10.76 -32.97 -10.06
N TYR A 81 -9.84 -33.27 -10.98
CA TYR A 81 -9.75 -34.62 -11.56
C TYR A 81 -9.56 -35.70 -10.49
N ARG A 82 -8.66 -35.47 -9.52
CA ARG A 82 -8.39 -36.41 -8.43
C ARG A 82 -9.61 -36.65 -7.55
N GLU A 83 -10.37 -35.60 -7.25
CA GLU A 83 -11.60 -35.69 -6.46
C GLU A 83 -12.71 -36.46 -7.20
N ASP A 84 -12.90 -36.20 -8.50
CA ASP A 84 -13.97 -36.80 -9.29
C ASP A 84 -13.66 -38.25 -9.74
N ALA A 85 -12.42 -38.52 -10.16
CA ALA A 85 -12.04 -39.78 -10.80
C ALA A 85 -11.16 -40.69 -9.93
N GLY A 86 -10.67 -40.22 -8.77
CA GLY A 86 -9.61 -40.92 -8.03
C GLY A 86 -9.96 -42.31 -7.48
N THR A 87 -11.24 -42.66 -7.38
CA THR A 87 -11.68 -44.02 -7.00
C THR A 87 -11.89 -44.95 -8.19
N LEU A 88 -11.86 -44.42 -9.42
CA LEU A 88 -12.19 -45.11 -10.66
C LEU A 88 -10.96 -45.42 -11.52
N VAL A 89 -9.83 -44.77 -11.24
CA VAL A 89 -8.57 -44.91 -11.98
C VAL A 89 -7.49 -45.54 -11.11
N THR A 90 -6.51 -46.14 -11.75
CA THR A 90 -5.33 -46.69 -11.08
C THR A 90 -4.38 -45.58 -10.60
N ASP A 91 -3.49 -45.91 -9.66
CA ASP A 91 -2.44 -44.96 -9.21
C ASP A 91 -1.58 -44.46 -10.38
N GLN A 92 -1.32 -45.31 -11.38
CA GLN A 92 -0.52 -44.92 -12.55
C GLN A 92 -1.28 -43.92 -13.44
N GLU A 93 -2.56 -44.19 -13.73
CA GLU A 93 -3.41 -43.25 -14.48
C GLU A 93 -3.53 -41.91 -13.73
N MET A 94 -3.65 -41.94 -12.40
CA MET A 94 -3.64 -40.73 -11.58
C MET A 94 -2.33 -39.95 -11.71
N ILE A 95 -1.19 -40.63 -11.67
CA ILE A 95 0.14 -40.00 -11.80
C ILE A 95 0.30 -39.37 -13.19
N ASP A 96 -0.21 -40.01 -14.25
CA ASP A 96 -0.06 -39.55 -15.63
C ASP A 96 -0.81 -38.24 -15.89
N GLU A 97 -1.91 -37.99 -15.17
CA GLU A 97 -2.71 -36.76 -15.27
C GLU A 97 -2.13 -35.57 -14.49
N ILE A 98 -1.16 -35.79 -13.59
CA ILE A 98 -0.52 -34.68 -12.87
C ILE A 98 0.30 -33.83 -13.86
N PRO A 99 0.05 -32.50 -13.95
CA PRO A 99 0.77 -31.60 -14.83
C PRO A 99 2.27 -31.54 -14.54
N VAL A 100 3.02 -31.28 -15.60
CA VAL A 100 4.47 -31.12 -15.57
C VAL A 100 4.81 -29.67 -15.88
N VAL A 101 5.46 -28.97 -14.95
CA VAL A 101 5.86 -27.56 -15.09
C VAL A 101 7.37 -27.50 -15.25
N LYS A 102 7.89 -27.67 -16.47
CA LYS A 102 9.33 -27.52 -16.77
C LYS A 102 9.58 -26.12 -17.31
N ILE A 103 10.14 -25.24 -16.49
CA ILE A 103 10.34 -23.82 -16.80
C ILE A 103 11.76 -23.39 -16.44
N HIS A 104 12.19 -22.23 -16.96
CA HIS A 104 13.49 -21.67 -16.61
C HIS A 104 13.53 -21.14 -15.18
N ASN A 105 14.74 -20.92 -14.69
CA ASN A 105 15.02 -20.25 -13.44
C ASN A 105 15.08 -18.74 -13.67
N PHE A 106 14.78 -17.94 -12.65
CA PHE A 106 14.85 -16.49 -12.78
C PHE A 106 16.06 -15.92 -12.08
N VAL A 107 16.70 -14.93 -12.70
CA VAL A 107 17.74 -14.13 -12.06
C VAL A 107 17.47 -12.65 -12.27
N TYR A 108 17.64 -11.89 -11.18
CA TYR A 108 17.20 -10.53 -11.04
C TYR A 108 18.34 -9.66 -10.54
N ARG A 109 18.77 -8.69 -11.34
CA ARG A 109 19.76 -7.70 -10.90
C ARG A 109 19.11 -6.66 -10.01
N ASN A 110 19.76 -6.31 -8.91
CA ASN A 110 19.32 -5.25 -8.02
C ASN A 110 19.70 -3.88 -8.59
N ASN A 111 18.73 -2.98 -8.78
CA ASN A 111 18.98 -1.68 -9.39
C ASN A 111 19.50 -0.62 -8.39
N GLY A 112 19.64 -0.96 -7.11
CA GLY A 112 20.02 -0.04 -6.04
C GLY A 112 18.89 0.85 -5.53
N ASP A 113 17.67 0.72 -6.09
CA ASP A 113 16.48 1.51 -5.73
C ASP A 113 15.33 0.64 -5.16
N LEU A 114 15.67 -0.57 -4.70
CA LEU A 114 14.75 -1.62 -4.24
C LEU A 114 13.87 -2.26 -5.33
N ARG A 115 14.12 -1.92 -6.60
CA ARG A 115 13.58 -2.66 -7.75
C ARG A 115 14.61 -3.59 -8.34
N PHE A 116 14.12 -4.60 -9.03
CA PHE A 116 14.92 -5.59 -9.70
C PHE A 116 14.59 -5.65 -11.18
N THR A 117 15.63 -5.88 -11.99
CA THR A 117 15.49 -6.12 -13.43
C THR A 117 15.71 -7.59 -13.70
N ASP A 118 14.79 -8.21 -14.45
CA ASP A 118 14.93 -9.59 -14.91
C ASP A 118 16.08 -9.69 -15.92
N MET A 119 17.15 -10.37 -15.52
CA MET A 119 18.36 -10.61 -16.31
C MET A 119 18.42 -12.04 -16.86
N THR A 120 17.36 -12.83 -16.73
CA THR A 120 17.33 -14.26 -17.07
C THR A 120 17.83 -14.54 -18.48
N ALA A 121 17.37 -13.77 -19.47
CA ALA A 121 17.82 -13.90 -20.86
C ALA A 121 19.27 -13.42 -21.06
N GLU A 122 19.63 -12.29 -20.45
CA GLU A 122 20.94 -11.67 -20.63
C GLU A 122 22.05 -12.49 -19.98
N TRP A 123 21.76 -13.16 -18.86
CA TRP A 123 22.70 -14.02 -18.13
C TRP A 123 22.61 -15.50 -18.55
N GLY A 124 21.83 -15.80 -19.61
CA GLY A 124 21.82 -17.12 -20.24
C GLY A 124 21.13 -18.22 -19.42
N MET A 125 20.12 -17.88 -18.63
CA MET A 125 19.43 -18.80 -17.72
C MET A 125 18.03 -19.24 -18.22
N GLU A 126 17.74 -19.07 -19.52
CA GLU A 126 16.42 -19.39 -20.12
C GLU A 126 16.16 -20.90 -20.34
N GLU A 127 17.14 -21.77 -20.09
CA GLU A 127 16.96 -23.21 -20.28
C GLU A 127 15.95 -23.79 -19.26
N PRO A 128 14.84 -24.41 -19.70
CA PRO A 128 13.86 -24.98 -18.77
C PRO A 128 14.37 -26.21 -18.04
N THR A 129 14.20 -26.23 -16.72
CA THR A 129 14.68 -27.31 -15.84
C THR A 129 13.66 -27.65 -14.75
N PHE A 130 13.97 -28.65 -13.92
CA PHE A 130 13.31 -28.91 -12.65
C PHE A 130 14.31 -28.65 -11.51
N SER A 131 14.58 -27.39 -11.23
CA SER A 131 15.63 -26.95 -10.31
C SER A 131 15.10 -26.76 -8.89
N ASN A 132 15.43 -27.70 -8.00
CA ASN A 132 14.99 -27.62 -6.60
C ASN A 132 16.05 -27.05 -5.68
N GLY A 133 17.33 -27.37 -5.91
CA GLY A 133 18.46 -26.88 -5.11
C GLY A 133 19.42 -26.06 -5.95
N ALA A 134 19.97 -24.99 -5.36
CA ALA A 134 21.02 -24.21 -6.00
C ALA A 134 21.96 -23.63 -4.94
N VAL A 135 23.21 -23.36 -5.35
CA VAL A 135 24.20 -22.64 -4.54
C VAL A 135 24.96 -21.66 -5.42
N TYR A 136 25.39 -20.54 -4.82
CA TYR A 136 26.41 -19.67 -5.41
C TYR A 136 27.77 -19.97 -4.78
N VAL A 137 28.82 -19.94 -5.58
CA VAL A 137 30.21 -20.20 -5.16
C VAL A 137 31.16 -19.68 -6.22
N ASP A 138 32.32 -19.15 -5.83
CA ASP A 138 33.41 -18.94 -6.77
C ASP A 138 34.15 -20.28 -7.00
N LEU A 139 33.83 -20.96 -8.08
CA LEU A 139 34.27 -22.33 -8.34
C LEU A 139 35.71 -22.37 -8.88
N ASP A 140 36.09 -21.42 -9.71
CA ASP A 140 37.39 -21.37 -10.37
C ASP A 140 38.42 -20.45 -9.67
N LYS A 141 37.95 -19.70 -8.67
CA LYS A 141 38.71 -18.80 -7.78
C LYS A 141 39.11 -17.47 -8.42
N ASP A 142 38.35 -16.98 -9.38
CA ASP A 142 38.69 -15.77 -10.13
C ASP A 142 38.13 -14.46 -9.54
N GLY A 143 37.17 -14.55 -8.62
CA GLY A 143 36.61 -13.39 -7.92
C GLY A 143 35.16 -13.06 -8.24
N ASP A 144 34.52 -13.75 -9.17
CA ASP A 144 33.07 -13.68 -9.37
C ASP A 144 32.37 -14.92 -8.79
N LEU A 145 31.04 -14.87 -8.70
CA LEU A 145 30.24 -15.96 -8.14
C LEU A 145 29.56 -16.73 -9.26
N ASP A 146 29.91 -18.01 -9.36
CA ASP A 146 29.23 -18.99 -10.20
C ASP A 146 27.97 -19.53 -9.53
N ILE A 147 27.14 -20.20 -10.32
CA ILE A 147 25.94 -20.89 -9.83
C ILE A 147 26.03 -22.38 -10.16
N VAL A 148 25.75 -23.22 -9.16
CA VAL A 148 25.58 -24.67 -9.33
C VAL A 148 24.15 -25.04 -8.98
N MET A 149 23.46 -25.71 -9.90
CA MET A 149 22.05 -26.09 -9.78
C MET A 149 21.86 -27.60 -9.81
N ASN A 150 20.99 -28.09 -8.94
CA ASN A 150 20.54 -29.47 -8.92
C ASN A 150 19.19 -29.60 -9.64
N ASN A 151 19.20 -30.32 -10.76
CA ASN A 151 18.04 -30.55 -11.60
C ASN A 151 17.50 -31.97 -11.39
N ILE A 152 16.19 -32.12 -11.19
CA ILE A 152 15.55 -33.43 -11.05
C ILE A 152 15.55 -34.14 -12.41
N ASN A 153 16.06 -35.38 -12.43
CA ASN A 153 16.13 -36.25 -13.62
C ASN A 153 16.92 -35.68 -14.81
N ASP A 154 17.69 -34.62 -14.60
CA ASP A 154 18.54 -33.97 -15.58
C ASP A 154 19.96 -33.79 -15.02
N PRO A 155 20.99 -33.59 -15.86
CA PRO A 155 22.32 -33.21 -15.38
C PRO A 155 22.28 -31.95 -14.52
N ALA A 156 23.18 -31.85 -13.54
CA ALA A 156 23.38 -30.63 -12.77
C ALA A 156 23.83 -29.48 -13.70
N GLY A 157 23.28 -28.30 -13.50
CA GLY A 157 23.68 -27.08 -14.20
C GLY A 157 24.87 -26.43 -13.52
N ILE A 158 25.86 -25.98 -14.31
CA ILE A 158 26.98 -25.15 -13.85
C ILE A 158 26.99 -23.92 -14.74
N PHE A 159 26.77 -22.76 -14.13
CA PHE A 159 26.78 -21.47 -14.79
C PHE A 159 28.05 -20.74 -14.36
N GLU A 160 29.03 -20.73 -15.27
CA GLU A 160 30.28 -19.98 -15.12
C GLU A 160 29.97 -18.49 -15.28
N ASN A 161 30.26 -17.72 -14.24
CA ASN A 161 30.28 -16.28 -14.34
C ASN A 161 31.60 -15.84 -15.00
N ARG A 162 31.55 -14.80 -15.83
CA ARG A 162 32.69 -14.36 -16.64
C ARG A 162 33.05 -12.91 -16.39
N LEU A 163 32.56 -12.34 -15.30
CA LEU A 163 32.80 -10.95 -14.93
C LEU A 163 34.30 -10.70 -14.72
N ALA A 164 35.05 -11.65 -14.15
CA ALA A 164 36.49 -11.49 -13.95
C ALA A 164 37.25 -11.27 -15.28
N SER A 165 36.69 -11.74 -16.41
CA SER A 165 37.27 -11.56 -17.75
C SER A 165 37.19 -10.11 -18.27
N VAL A 166 36.30 -9.27 -17.69
CA VAL A 166 36.13 -7.85 -18.04
C VAL A 166 36.75 -6.89 -17.02
N LYS A 167 37.27 -7.38 -15.87
CA LYS A 167 38.01 -6.63 -14.84
C LYS A 167 37.32 -5.35 -14.33
N GLU A 168 36.02 -5.43 -14.09
CA GLU A 168 35.29 -4.35 -13.44
C GLU A 168 34.84 -4.78 -12.02
N ASN A 169 34.55 -3.79 -11.19
CA ASN A 169 33.84 -3.90 -9.91
C ASN A 169 34.57 -4.51 -8.69
N GLY A 170 35.45 -5.51 -8.83
CA GLY A 170 36.27 -6.06 -7.74
C GLY A 170 35.49 -6.65 -6.54
N PHE A 171 36.17 -7.34 -5.62
CA PHE A 171 35.50 -8.06 -4.52
C PHE A 171 36.27 -8.03 -3.20
N ILE A 172 35.64 -8.42 -2.08
CA ILE A 172 36.34 -8.85 -0.87
C ILE A 172 35.66 -10.05 -0.23
N ARG A 173 36.46 -10.98 0.29
CA ARG A 173 35.98 -12.16 1.02
C ARG A 173 36.29 -12.09 2.50
N VAL A 174 35.40 -12.68 3.30
CA VAL A 174 35.59 -12.85 4.74
C VAL A 174 35.40 -14.31 5.11
N GLU A 175 36.46 -14.91 5.67
CA GLU A 175 36.47 -16.23 6.26
C GLU A 175 36.42 -16.12 7.78
N LEU A 176 35.45 -16.80 8.42
CA LEU A 176 35.24 -16.72 9.86
C LEU A 176 35.67 -18.01 10.55
N SER A 177 36.47 -17.87 11.62
CA SER A 177 36.81 -18.92 12.56
C SER A 177 36.22 -18.60 13.94
N GLY A 178 35.21 -19.37 14.34
CA GLY A 178 34.49 -19.16 15.60
C GLY A 178 35.05 -19.95 16.79
N THR A 179 34.20 -20.22 17.78
CA THR A 179 34.59 -20.95 19.00
C THR A 179 34.50 -22.47 18.79
N GLU A 180 34.93 -23.27 19.77
CA GLU A 180 34.81 -24.73 19.69
C GLU A 180 33.36 -25.21 19.51
N LYS A 181 32.39 -24.48 20.09
CA LYS A 181 30.95 -24.78 20.02
C LYS A 181 30.25 -24.17 18.81
N ASN A 182 30.87 -23.20 18.15
CA ASN A 182 30.36 -22.53 16.96
C ASN A 182 31.53 -22.24 16.02
N ARG A 183 32.07 -23.29 15.39
CA ARG A 183 33.35 -23.24 14.65
C ARG A 183 33.29 -22.34 13.42
N GLN A 184 32.12 -22.22 12.80
CA GLN A 184 31.89 -21.38 11.62
C GLN A 184 31.39 -19.97 12.00
N ALA A 185 31.29 -19.65 13.30
CA ALA A 185 30.77 -18.37 13.77
C ALA A 185 29.37 -18.02 13.21
N ILE A 186 28.49 -19.02 13.10
CA ILE A 186 27.10 -18.85 12.69
C ILE A 186 26.43 -17.78 13.56
N GLY A 187 25.75 -16.83 12.92
CA GLY A 187 25.13 -15.67 13.57
C GLY A 187 26.04 -14.45 13.71
N ALA A 188 27.30 -14.49 13.23
CA ALA A 188 28.10 -13.28 13.11
C ALA A 188 27.48 -12.32 12.08
N THR A 189 27.65 -11.02 12.30
CA THR A 189 27.29 -10.01 11.31
C THR A 189 28.55 -9.31 10.81
N ILE A 190 28.55 -8.96 9.53
CA ILE A 190 29.66 -8.31 8.86
C ILE A 190 29.11 -7.06 8.19
N THR A 191 29.77 -5.94 8.43
CA THR A 191 29.43 -4.63 7.87
C THR A 191 30.64 -4.10 7.12
N LEU A 192 30.49 -3.90 5.81
CA LEU A 192 31.47 -3.27 4.94
C LEU A 192 31.08 -1.79 4.76
N HIS A 193 32.04 -0.89 4.96
CA HIS A 193 31.85 0.55 4.79
C HIS A 193 32.65 1.06 3.59
N GLN A 194 31.98 1.80 2.71
CA GLN A 194 32.57 2.46 1.52
C GLN A 194 31.99 3.89 1.42
N GLY A 195 32.62 4.86 2.08
CA GLY A 195 32.09 6.21 2.23
C GLY A 195 30.78 6.22 3.03
N ASN A 196 29.70 6.69 2.40
CA ASN A 196 28.36 6.70 3.00
C ASN A 196 27.58 5.39 2.77
N GLU A 197 28.12 4.48 1.98
CA GLU A 197 27.47 3.20 1.66
C GLU A 197 27.88 2.12 2.66
N ILE A 198 26.91 1.27 2.96
CA ILE A 198 27.07 0.14 3.87
C ILE A 198 26.52 -1.11 3.20
N GLN A 199 27.35 -2.14 3.12
CA GLN A 199 26.88 -3.50 2.82
C GLN A 199 26.83 -4.33 4.10
N TYR A 200 25.74 -5.07 4.28
CA TYR A 200 25.49 -5.84 5.49
C TYR A 200 25.24 -7.32 5.17
N PHE A 201 25.92 -8.20 5.91
CA PHE A 201 25.77 -9.64 5.81
C PHE A 201 25.55 -10.27 7.19
N HIS A 202 24.47 -11.05 7.32
CA HIS A 202 24.26 -11.91 8.49
C HIS A 202 24.67 -13.35 8.14
N HIS A 203 25.67 -13.87 8.83
CA HIS A 203 26.32 -15.13 8.50
C HIS A 203 25.44 -16.34 8.86
N ASN A 204 24.74 -16.85 7.85
CA ASN A 204 24.03 -18.11 7.90
C ASN A 204 24.08 -18.78 6.49
N PRO A 205 24.82 -19.88 6.31
CA PRO A 205 24.96 -20.56 5.02
C PRO A 205 23.74 -21.44 4.66
N TYR A 206 22.81 -21.67 5.58
CA TYR A 206 21.65 -22.54 5.37
C TYR A 206 20.54 -21.75 4.66
N ARG A 207 20.54 -21.80 3.33
CA ARG A 207 19.61 -21.08 2.44
C ARG A 207 19.31 -21.93 1.22
N GLY A 208 18.09 -21.82 0.71
CA GLY A 208 17.61 -22.63 -0.40
C GLY A 208 17.03 -23.98 0.04
N TYR A 209 16.17 -24.55 -0.79
CA TYR A 209 15.55 -25.84 -0.52
C TYR A 209 16.60 -26.95 -0.62
N ILE A 210 16.78 -27.71 0.47
CA ILE A 210 17.77 -28.80 0.61
C ILE A 210 19.17 -28.37 0.13
N SER A 211 19.53 -27.11 0.41
CA SER A 211 20.77 -26.48 -0.08
C SER A 211 21.53 -25.78 1.06
N SER A 212 22.83 -25.57 0.86
CA SER A 212 23.67 -24.77 1.75
C SER A 212 24.78 -24.13 0.93
N VAL A 213 24.95 -22.82 1.06
CA VAL A 213 25.99 -22.05 0.33
C VAL A 213 27.33 -22.12 1.05
N SER A 214 28.39 -21.63 0.39
CA SER A 214 29.73 -21.50 0.98
C SER A 214 29.69 -20.69 2.28
N SER A 215 30.52 -21.07 3.26
CA SER A 215 30.73 -20.25 4.46
C SER A 215 31.66 -19.05 4.25
N GLN A 216 32.25 -18.93 3.06
CA GLN A 216 33.00 -17.74 2.67
C GLN A 216 32.02 -16.63 2.32
N VAL A 217 32.08 -15.52 3.06
CA VAL A 217 31.24 -14.36 2.78
C VAL A 217 31.89 -13.55 1.67
N HIS A 218 31.10 -13.15 0.68
CA HIS A 218 31.54 -12.41 -0.49
C HIS A 218 30.80 -11.07 -0.56
N PHE A 219 31.53 -10.01 -0.90
CA PHE A 219 31.01 -8.67 -1.20
C PHE A 219 31.60 -8.20 -2.53
N GLY A 220 30.77 -7.77 -3.48
CA GLY A 220 31.24 -6.95 -4.60
C GLY A 220 31.56 -5.55 -4.12
N LEU A 221 32.48 -4.87 -4.80
CA LEU A 221 32.97 -3.55 -4.39
C LEU A 221 32.48 -2.41 -5.28
N GLY A 222 31.88 -2.68 -6.44
CA GLY A 222 31.48 -1.67 -7.42
C GLY A 222 32.63 -0.73 -7.83
N GLY A 223 33.88 -1.19 -7.73
CA GLY A 223 35.09 -0.40 -8.00
C GLY A 223 35.45 0.62 -6.91
N LYS A 224 34.73 0.65 -5.79
CA LYS A 224 34.92 1.62 -4.70
C LYS A 224 35.92 1.11 -3.66
N PRO A 225 36.78 1.98 -3.09
CA PRO A 225 37.70 1.60 -2.03
C PRO A 225 36.95 1.25 -0.73
N ILE A 226 37.55 0.37 0.08
CA ILE A 226 37.00 -0.04 1.37
C ILE A 226 37.55 0.86 2.47
N ASP A 227 36.68 1.42 3.30
CA ASP A 227 37.09 2.15 4.50
C ASP A 227 37.31 1.21 5.68
N SER A 228 36.33 0.33 5.94
CA SER A 228 36.46 -0.69 6.98
C SER A 228 35.55 -1.89 6.78
N VAL A 229 35.98 -3.03 7.33
CA VAL A 229 35.16 -4.22 7.54
C VAL A 229 35.03 -4.44 9.05
N VAL A 230 33.80 -4.38 9.55
CA VAL A 230 33.46 -4.62 10.95
C VAL A 230 32.78 -5.97 11.07
N ILE A 231 33.29 -6.82 11.96
CA ILE A 231 32.71 -8.13 12.26
C ILE A 231 32.21 -8.10 13.70
N GLN A 232 30.90 -8.28 13.89
CA GLN A 232 30.29 -8.49 15.18
C GLN A 232 30.07 -9.98 15.38
N TRP A 233 30.74 -10.54 16.37
CA TRP A 233 30.72 -11.97 16.65
C TRP A 233 29.54 -12.34 17.56
N PRO A 234 29.05 -13.59 17.48
CA PRO A 234 28.14 -14.14 18.48
C PRO A 234 28.73 -13.96 19.89
N GLY A 235 27.96 -13.37 20.81
CA GLY A 235 28.43 -13.03 22.16
C GLY A 235 29.03 -11.62 22.29
N GLY A 236 28.92 -10.77 21.27
CA GLY A 236 29.13 -9.33 21.38
C GLY A 236 30.56 -8.83 21.13
N LYS A 237 31.54 -9.74 20.99
CA LYS A 237 32.91 -9.39 20.59
C LYS A 237 32.94 -8.73 19.21
N ARG A 238 33.95 -7.92 18.95
CA ARG A 238 34.08 -7.16 17.70
C ARG A 238 35.49 -7.23 17.11
N SER A 239 35.58 -7.38 15.79
CA SER A 239 36.82 -7.19 15.01
C SER A 239 36.63 -6.07 14.00
N VAL A 240 37.68 -5.27 13.77
CA VAL A 240 37.66 -4.17 12.80
C VAL A 240 38.91 -4.25 11.93
N TYR A 241 38.72 -4.26 10.62
CA TYR A 241 39.80 -4.19 9.62
C TYR A 241 39.69 -2.86 8.90
N LEU A 242 40.70 -2.01 9.02
CA LEU A 242 40.72 -0.69 8.39
C LEU A 242 41.39 -0.78 7.03
N LYS A 243 40.75 -0.20 6.01
CA LYS A 243 41.24 -0.11 4.64
C LYS A 243 41.84 -1.41 4.09
N PRO A 244 41.17 -2.57 4.23
CA PRO A 244 41.65 -3.79 3.61
C PRO A 244 41.72 -3.63 2.09
N PRO A 245 42.70 -4.25 1.41
CA PRO A 245 42.77 -4.20 -0.05
C PRO A 245 41.59 -4.95 -0.67
N GLY A 246 41.03 -4.42 -1.75
CA GLY A 246 40.10 -5.17 -2.60
C GLY A 246 40.79 -6.36 -3.27
N ASN A 247 39.99 -7.25 -3.85
CA ASN A 247 40.37 -8.53 -4.45
C ASN A 247 41.19 -9.40 -3.49
N SER A 248 40.78 -9.43 -2.22
CA SER A 248 41.48 -10.15 -1.16
C SER A 248 40.54 -10.90 -0.23
N THR A 249 41.11 -11.70 0.67
CA THR A 249 40.37 -12.46 1.68
C THR A 249 40.85 -12.11 3.09
N ILE A 250 39.92 -11.67 3.92
CA ILE A 250 40.13 -11.47 5.36
C ILE A 250 39.89 -12.80 6.07
N LYS A 251 40.91 -13.31 6.75
CA LYS A 251 40.79 -14.46 7.64
C LYS A 251 40.61 -13.98 9.08
N ALA A 252 39.37 -13.97 9.54
CA ALA A 252 39.00 -13.45 10.85
C ALA A 252 38.76 -14.57 11.87
N SER A 253 39.15 -14.34 13.12
CA SER A 253 39.02 -15.31 14.21
C SER A 253 38.46 -14.63 15.46
N ILE A 254 37.49 -15.27 16.12
CA ILE A 254 36.90 -14.74 17.37
C ILE A 254 37.93 -14.73 18.52
N GLN A 255 38.98 -15.54 18.42
CA GLN A 255 40.07 -15.60 19.40
C GLN A 255 40.91 -14.32 19.38
N SER A 256 41.03 -13.64 18.23
CA SER A 256 41.72 -12.35 18.09
C SER A 256 40.79 -11.14 18.16
N ALA A 257 39.48 -11.35 18.36
CA ALA A 257 38.51 -10.28 18.46
C ALA A 257 38.69 -9.45 19.75
N GLY A 258 38.41 -8.15 19.62
CA GLY A 258 38.37 -7.22 20.75
C GLY A 258 37.27 -7.55 21.76
N PRO A 259 37.20 -6.78 22.87
CA PRO A 259 36.20 -6.98 23.90
C PRO A 259 34.78 -6.85 23.34
N ALA A 260 33.82 -7.42 24.07
CA ALA A 260 32.42 -7.23 23.72
C ALA A 260 32.02 -5.76 23.90
N ILE A 261 31.38 -5.20 22.88
CA ILE A 261 30.82 -3.85 22.94
C ILE A 261 29.31 -4.00 23.00
N ASN A 262 28.70 -3.48 24.07
CA ASN A 262 27.24 -3.38 24.13
C ASN A 262 26.79 -2.28 23.17
N THR A 263 26.25 -2.68 22.03
CA THR A 263 25.54 -1.79 21.10
C THR A 263 24.07 -1.70 21.49
N ASN A 264 23.77 -1.42 22.77
CA ASN A 264 22.41 -1.04 23.15
C ASN A 264 22.16 0.31 22.47
N GLY A 265 21.63 0.25 21.25
CA GLY A 265 21.39 1.41 20.41
C GLY A 265 20.33 2.28 21.08
N GLY A 266 20.74 3.38 21.69
CA GLY A 266 19.86 4.53 21.80
C GLY A 266 19.68 5.13 20.41
N VAL A 267 18.47 5.56 20.07
CA VAL A 267 18.25 6.35 18.85
C VAL A 267 18.90 7.71 19.08
N SER A 268 19.94 8.05 18.31
CA SER A 268 20.63 9.34 18.48
C SER A 268 20.04 10.47 17.63
N SER A 269 18.98 10.22 16.86
CA SER A 269 18.45 11.18 15.87
C SER A 269 17.00 10.89 15.43
N SER A 270 16.07 10.69 16.37
CA SER A 270 14.64 10.68 16.02
C SER A 270 14.11 12.12 15.95
N TRP A 271 13.19 12.38 15.02
CA TRP A 271 12.51 13.67 14.89
C TRP A 271 11.27 13.72 15.79
N PHE A 272 10.71 12.56 16.14
CA PHE A 272 9.53 12.41 16.99
C PHE A 272 9.84 11.58 18.24
N THR A 273 9.09 11.82 19.31
CA THR A 273 9.12 11.04 20.55
C THR A 273 7.78 10.33 20.77
N GLU A 274 7.82 9.07 21.18
CA GLU A 274 6.63 8.29 21.54
C GLU A 274 6.11 8.74 22.92
N VAL A 275 4.98 9.46 22.95
CA VAL A 275 4.42 10.05 24.17
C VAL A 275 3.06 9.49 24.60
N THR A 276 2.46 8.56 23.86
CA THR A 276 1.02 8.17 23.95
C THR A 276 0.58 7.89 25.38
N ARG A 277 1.31 7.02 26.10
CA ARG A 277 1.00 6.69 27.51
C ARG A 277 1.37 7.81 28.47
N GLY A 278 2.45 8.53 28.19
CA GLY A 278 2.91 9.66 28.99
C GLY A 278 1.87 10.78 29.06
N VAL A 279 1.13 10.99 27.96
CA VAL A 279 0.02 11.94 27.87
C VAL A 279 -1.34 11.34 28.29
N GLY A 280 -1.38 10.13 28.84
CA GLY A 280 -2.61 9.53 29.38
C GLY A 280 -3.57 8.92 28.35
N ILE A 281 -3.11 8.67 27.13
CA ILE A 281 -3.91 7.99 26.09
C ILE A 281 -3.73 6.48 26.21
N ASP A 282 -4.86 5.78 26.36
CA ASP A 282 -4.97 4.31 26.34
C ASP A 282 -6.16 3.90 25.45
N PHE A 283 -6.14 4.43 24.22
CA PHE A 283 -7.19 4.20 23.24
C PHE A 283 -6.76 3.12 22.24
N LYS A 284 -7.69 2.24 21.93
CA LYS A 284 -7.56 1.29 20.81
C LYS A 284 -8.87 1.25 20.06
N HIS A 285 -8.83 1.57 18.77
CA HIS A 285 -10.00 1.49 17.92
C HIS A 285 -10.58 0.08 17.90
N GLN A 286 -11.91 0.00 17.87
CA GLN A 286 -12.67 -1.24 17.89
C GLN A 286 -13.62 -1.27 16.70
N GLN A 287 -13.63 -2.40 16.01
CA GLN A 287 -14.49 -2.65 14.87
C GLN A 287 -14.92 -4.12 14.84
N ARG A 288 -16.13 -4.37 14.37
CA ARG A 288 -16.61 -5.72 14.06
C ARG A 288 -16.19 -6.04 12.63
N ASP A 289 -15.57 -7.20 12.43
CA ASP A 289 -15.27 -7.67 11.09
C ASP A 289 -16.57 -7.93 10.33
N PHE A 290 -16.69 -7.28 9.17
CA PHE A 290 -17.78 -7.45 8.23
C PHE A 290 -17.18 -7.74 6.86
N ILE A 291 -17.63 -8.79 6.18
CA ILE A 291 -17.01 -9.27 4.95
C ILE A 291 -17.81 -8.75 3.76
N ASP A 292 -17.40 -7.60 3.21
CA ASP A 292 -18.05 -6.96 2.04
C ASP A 292 -18.16 -7.89 0.84
N PHE A 293 -17.18 -8.79 0.68
CA PHE A 293 -17.13 -9.78 -0.38
C PHE A 293 -18.30 -10.77 -0.35
N ASN A 294 -19.00 -10.92 0.78
CA ASN A 294 -20.23 -11.73 0.83
C ASN A 294 -21.42 -11.06 0.11
N ILE A 295 -21.35 -9.75 -0.13
CA ILE A 295 -22.37 -8.98 -0.86
C ILE A 295 -22.00 -8.89 -2.34
N GLN A 296 -20.81 -8.35 -2.64
CA GLN A 296 -20.25 -8.30 -3.99
C GLN A 296 -18.90 -9.01 -3.97
N LYS A 297 -18.85 -10.23 -4.51
CA LYS A 297 -17.66 -11.10 -4.40
C LYS A 297 -16.41 -10.54 -5.08
N LEU A 298 -16.61 -9.76 -6.13
CA LEU A 298 -15.56 -9.29 -7.03
C LEU A 298 -15.06 -7.87 -6.70
N LEU A 299 -15.29 -7.40 -5.47
CA LEU A 299 -14.75 -6.12 -5.00
C LEU A 299 -13.21 -6.19 -4.93
N PRO A 300 -12.49 -5.09 -5.27
CA PRO A 300 -11.03 -5.07 -5.15
C PRO A 300 -10.54 -4.91 -3.71
N HIS A 301 -11.37 -4.35 -2.81
CA HIS A 301 -11.08 -4.18 -1.38
C HIS A 301 -12.39 -3.94 -0.61
N LYS A 302 -12.32 -3.98 0.73
CA LYS A 302 -13.43 -3.64 1.62
C LYS A 302 -13.65 -2.11 1.64
N PHE A 303 -14.91 -1.72 1.81
CA PHE A 303 -15.36 -0.35 2.09
C PHE A 303 -15.84 -0.19 3.53
N THR A 304 -16.15 -1.30 4.21
CA THR A 304 -16.02 -1.37 5.67
C THR A 304 -14.54 -1.26 6.07
N GLU A 305 -14.26 -0.77 7.28
CA GLU A 305 -12.89 -0.62 7.84
C GLU A 305 -12.03 0.52 7.23
N ASN A 306 -12.67 1.57 6.70
CA ASN A 306 -11.96 2.77 6.21
C ASN A 306 -11.64 3.82 7.32
N GLY A 307 -12.00 3.53 8.57
CA GLY A 307 -11.76 4.40 9.74
C GLY A 307 -10.71 3.85 10.71
N PRO A 308 -10.52 4.50 11.87
CA PRO A 308 -11.23 5.70 12.32
C PRO A 308 -10.68 6.98 11.67
N ARG A 309 -11.48 8.06 11.71
CA ARG A 309 -11.03 9.42 11.40
C ARG A 309 -10.82 10.22 12.68
N ILE A 310 -10.02 11.28 12.57
CA ILE A 310 -9.70 12.19 13.68
C ILE A 310 -10.02 13.62 13.24
N ALA A 311 -10.57 14.42 14.16
CA ALA A 311 -10.65 15.87 14.04
C ALA A 311 -10.07 16.51 15.32
N THR A 312 -9.41 17.65 15.19
CA THR A 312 -8.80 18.40 16.30
C THR A 312 -9.42 19.78 16.41
N GLY A 313 -9.43 20.35 17.62
CA GLY A 313 -9.99 21.67 17.91
C GLY A 313 -10.24 21.85 19.41
N ASP A 314 -10.30 23.10 19.88
CA ASP A 314 -10.63 23.43 21.28
C ASP A 314 -12.13 23.23 21.51
N LEU A 315 -12.52 22.11 22.14
CA LEU A 315 -13.92 21.76 22.34
C LEU A 315 -14.53 22.43 23.58
N ASN A 316 -13.69 22.84 24.54
CA ASN A 316 -14.15 23.29 25.86
C ASN A 316 -13.82 24.77 26.17
N GLY A 317 -13.20 25.46 25.21
CA GLY A 317 -12.89 26.89 25.27
C GLY A 317 -11.74 27.24 26.22
N ASP A 318 -10.86 26.30 26.56
CA ASP A 318 -9.73 26.53 27.47
C ASP A 318 -8.44 26.98 26.77
N GLY A 319 -8.46 27.06 25.43
CA GLY A 319 -7.33 27.46 24.58
C GLY A 319 -6.34 26.34 24.30
N LEU A 320 -6.64 25.09 24.68
CA LEU A 320 -5.85 23.89 24.38
C LEU A 320 -6.50 23.08 23.26
N GLU A 321 -5.70 22.31 22.54
CA GLU A 321 -6.21 21.51 21.42
C GLU A 321 -6.71 20.16 21.91
N ASP A 322 -8.01 19.92 21.75
CA ASP A 322 -8.67 18.65 21.99
C ASP A 322 -8.77 17.86 20.67
N PHE A 323 -9.18 16.60 20.75
CA PHE A 323 -9.49 15.83 19.55
C PHE A 323 -10.59 14.79 19.72
N VAL A 324 -11.23 14.44 18.61
CA VAL A 324 -12.27 13.43 18.52
C VAL A 324 -11.82 12.32 17.59
N VAL A 325 -11.99 11.07 18.00
CA VAL A 325 -11.77 9.88 17.18
C VAL A 325 -13.11 9.22 16.87
N GLY A 326 -13.41 9.06 15.58
CA GLY A 326 -14.61 8.39 15.10
C GLY A 326 -14.66 6.90 15.46
N SER A 327 -15.84 6.29 15.31
CA SER A 327 -16.10 4.90 15.63
C SER A 327 -16.77 4.12 14.51
N SER A 328 -16.74 2.80 14.66
CA SER A 328 -17.45 1.85 13.81
C SER A 328 -18.83 1.49 14.39
N PRO A 329 -19.70 0.80 13.62
CA PRO A 329 -21.01 0.37 14.09
C PRO A 329 -20.96 -0.38 15.43
N GLY A 330 -21.85 -0.01 16.35
CA GLY A 330 -21.93 -0.56 17.70
C GLY A 330 -20.90 -0.04 18.71
N PHE A 331 -20.08 0.95 18.35
CA PHE A 331 -19.10 1.60 19.24
C PHE A 331 -19.30 3.11 19.31
N SER A 332 -18.84 3.74 20.39
CA SER A 332 -18.92 5.20 20.55
C SER A 332 -17.69 5.90 19.95
N PRO A 333 -17.86 7.08 19.31
CA PRO A 333 -16.77 8.04 19.15
C PRO A 333 -16.17 8.41 20.51
N MET A 334 -14.90 8.78 20.52
CA MET A 334 -14.15 9.13 21.73
C MET A 334 -13.63 10.56 21.63
N LEU A 335 -13.92 11.36 22.67
CA LEU A 335 -13.43 12.71 22.88
C LEU A 335 -12.19 12.66 23.78
N PHE A 336 -11.20 13.50 23.49
CA PHE A 336 -9.94 13.59 24.23
C PHE A 336 -9.68 15.05 24.57
N PHE A 337 -9.85 15.39 25.85
CA PHE A 337 -9.67 16.75 26.34
C PHE A 337 -8.27 16.96 26.90
N GLN A 338 -7.51 17.91 26.36
CA GLN A 338 -6.18 18.24 26.84
C GLN A 338 -6.27 19.03 28.16
N GLY A 339 -5.45 18.63 29.13
CA GLY A 339 -5.25 19.39 30.37
C GLY A 339 -4.02 20.28 30.27
N THR A 340 -3.97 21.32 31.11
CA THR A 340 -2.79 22.19 31.26
C THR A 340 -1.50 21.46 31.67
N ASP A 341 -1.59 20.21 32.12
CA ASP A 341 -0.45 19.32 32.40
C ASP A 341 0.02 18.51 31.17
N GLY A 342 -0.58 18.75 30.00
CA GLY A 342 -0.29 18.07 28.74
C GLY A 342 -0.90 16.67 28.62
N LYS A 343 -1.76 16.25 29.56
CA LYS A 343 -2.42 14.94 29.54
C LYS A 343 -3.84 15.04 28.99
N PHE A 344 -4.33 13.93 28.45
CA PHE A 344 -5.66 13.83 27.89
C PHE A 344 -6.62 13.07 28.81
N ARG A 345 -7.80 13.65 29.04
CA ARG A 345 -8.95 12.97 29.63
C ARG A 345 -9.83 12.44 28.50
N GLN A 346 -10.16 11.16 28.56
CA GLN A 346 -10.96 10.48 27.53
C GLN A 346 -12.42 10.39 27.95
N GLU A 347 -13.34 10.62 27.00
CA GLU A 347 -14.78 10.52 27.22
C GLU A 347 -15.49 9.93 26.00
N ALA A 348 -16.44 9.02 26.23
CA ALA A 348 -17.25 8.46 25.15
C ALA A 348 -18.40 9.40 24.82
N LEU A 349 -18.54 9.80 23.55
CA LEU A 349 -19.63 10.66 23.08
C LEU A 349 -21.01 10.01 23.26
N LEU A 350 -21.10 8.70 23.01
CA LEU A 350 -22.30 7.89 23.14
C LEU A 350 -22.16 6.93 24.32
N THR A 351 -23.20 6.83 25.15
CA THR A 351 -23.21 5.94 26.31
C THR A 351 -24.37 4.93 26.24
N GLY A 352 -24.18 3.77 26.87
CA GLY A 352 -25.22 2.75 27.03
C GLY A 352 -25.81 2.24 25.71
N GLU A 353 -27.13 2.26 25.60
CA GLU A 353 -27.84 1.72 24.43
C GLU A 353 -27.57 2.51 23.14
N LEU A 354 -27.28 3.82 23.22
CA LEU A 354 -27.03 4.67 22.05
C LEU A 354 -25.81 4.20 21.28
N ALA A 355 -24.69 3.91 21.96
CA ALA A 355 -23.50 3.36 21.34
C ALA A 355 -23.78 1.99 20.69
N SER A 356 -24.53 1.12 21.38
CA SER A 356 -24.82 -0.23 20.90
C SER A 356 -25.71 -0.29 19.64
N ARG A 357 -26.47 0.79 19.38
CA ARG A 357 -27.40 0.92 18.26
C ARG A 357 -26.83 1.73 17.09
N LYS A 358 -25.60 2.25 17.19
CA LYS A 358 -24.96 2.96 16.07
C LYS A 358 -24.79 2.04 14.87
N GLU A 359 -25.26 2.48 13.70
CA GLU A 359 -25.34 1.63 12.50
C GLU A 359 -24.24 1.93 11.48
N SER A 360 -23.64 3.12 11.45
CA SER A 360 -22.63 3.51 10.44
C SER A 360 -21.20 3.51 10.96
N ASP A 361 -20.24 3.49 10.03
CA ASP A 361 -18.87 3.91 10.28
C ASP A 361 -18.79 5.45 10.21
N ASP A 362 -18.03 6.06 11.12
CA ASP A 362 -17.72 7.48 11.08
C ASP A 362 -16.56 7.72 10.10
N GLN A 363 -16.91 8.13 8.88
CA GLN A 363 -15.98 8.17 7.76
C GLN A 363 -15.32 9.52 7.55
N GLY A 364 -15.86 10.58 8.14
CA GLY A 364 -15.38 11.96 8.07
C GLY A 364 -15.86 12.71 9.32
N LEU A 365 -14.95 13.46 9.95
CA LEU A 365 -15.23 14.29 11.13
C LEU A 365 -14.80 15.73 10.82
N LEU A 366 -15.57 16.70 11.31
CA LEU A 366 -15.24 18.11 11.26
C LEU A 366 -15.67 18.80 12.55
N LEU A 367 -14.76 19.58 13.12
CA LEU A 367 -15.03 20.52 14.20
C LEU A 367 -15.05 21.93 13.62
N PHE A 368 -16.15 22.67 13.79
CA PHE A 368 -16.32 24.02 13.25
C PHE A 368 -17.46 24.76 13.96
N ASP A 369 -17.44 26.08 13.96
CA ASP A 369 -18.51 26.93 14.50
C ASP A 369 -19.64 27.05 13.47
N ALA A 370 -20.77 26.36 13.70
CA ALA A 370 -21.85 26.27 12.72
C ALA A 370 -22.82 27.46 12.80
N GLU A 371 -23.04 28.03 13.99
CA GLU A 371 -24.00 29.12 14.24
C GLU A 371 -23.38 30.49 14.50
N GLY A 372 -22.05 30.59 14.57
CA GLY A 372 -21.31 31.83 14.78
C GLY A 372 -21.25 32.28 16.24
N ASP A 373 -21.36 31.36 17.20
CA ASP A 373 -21.29 31.66 18.65
C ASP A 373 -19.90 31.42 19.27
N GLY A 374 -18.97 30.88 18.49
CA GLY A 374 -17.55 30.79 18.79
C GLY A 374 -17.10 29.49 19.44
N ASP A 375 -17.99 28.51 19.64
CA ASP A 375 -17.62 27.14 19.98
C ASP A 375 -17.65 26.19 18.79
N LEU A 376 -16.90 25.10 18.89
CA LEU A 376 -16.76 24.14 17.80
C LEU A 376 -17.80 23.01 17.96
N ASP A 377 -18.73 22.95 17.01
CA ASP A 377 -19.69 21.86 16.83
C ASP A 377 -19.07 20.67 16.12
N LEU A 378 -19.70 19.50 16.24
CA LEU A 378 -19.21 18.27 15.63
C LEU A 378 -20.13 17.76 14.52
N TYR A 379 -19.61 17.71 13.30
CA TYR A 379 -20.22 17.01 12.17
C TYR A 379 -19.52 15.66 11.93
N ILE A 380 -20.30 14.59 11.82
CA ILE A 380 -19.81 13.25 11.50
C ILE A 380 -20.54 12.70 10.27
N THR A 381 -19.82 12.45 9.18
CA THR A 381 -20.39 11.77 8.01
C THR A 381 -20.54 10.27 8.26
N ALA A 382 -21.69 9.72 7.92
CA ALA A 382 -21.98 8.30 8.00
C ALA A 382 -21.59 7.59 6.69
N GLY A 383 -20.78 6.54 6.81
CA GLY A 383 -20.41 5.70 5.67
C GLY A 383 -20.30 4.22 6.01
N GLY A 384 -19.66 3.48 5.11
CA GLY A 384 -19.55 2.02 5.16
C GLY A 384 -20.31 1.33 4.02
N TYR A 385 -20.46 0.01 4.14
CA TYR A 385 -20.97 -0.86 3.07
C TYR A 385 -21.94 -1.96 3.53
N ALA A 386 -22.08 -2.11 4.85
CA ALA A 386 -22.85 -3.20 5.45
C ALA A 386 -24.37 -3.13 5.16
N TYR A 387 -24.89 -1.92 4.90
CA TYR A 387 -26.31 -1.65 4.65
C TYR A 387 -26.57 -1.34 3.19
N ARG A 388 -27.83 -1.51 2.75
CA ARG A 388 -28.26 -1.19 1.38
C ARG A 388 -28.16 0.32 1.11
N ASN A 389 -27.98 0.69 -0.15
CA ASN A 389 -28.07 2.09 -0.57
C ASN A 389 -29.38 2.74 -0.07
N GLU A 390 -29.33 3.99 0.38
CA GLU A 390 -30.48 4.74 0.92
C GLU A 390 -31.01 4.28 2.29
N ASP A 391 -30.29 3.39 2.97
CA ASP A 391 -30.59 3.03 4.37
C ASP A 391 -30.37 4.21 5.33
N ASN A 392 -31.21 4.31 6.36
CA ASN A 392 -31.15 5.37 7.37
C ASN A 392 -29.83 5.37 8.16
N GLY A 393 -29.14 4.22 8.23
CA GLY A 393 -27.81 4.15 8.85
C GLY A 393 -26.77 5.08 8.19
N TYR A 394 -26.99 5.49 6.94
CA TYR A 394 -26.12 6.42 6.21
C TYR A 394 -26.51 7.90 6.35
N GLN A 395 -27.42 8.24 7.27
CA GLN A 395 -27.65 9.64 7.64
C GLN A 395 -26.51 10.15 8.52
N ASP A 396 -26.01 11.33 8.21
CA ASP A 396 -24.91 11.97 8.97
C ASP A 396 -25.40 12.41 10.35
N HIS A 397 -24.47 12.55 11.29
CA HIS A 397 -24.75 12.97 12.66
C HIS A 397 -24.18 14.37 12.90
N PHE A 398 -24.95 15.22 13.55
CA PHE A 398 -24.55 16.57 13.93
C PHE A 398 -24.76 16.78 15.43
N TYR A 399 -23.81 17.43 16.09
CA TYR A 399 -23.86 17.70 17.52
C TYR A 399 -23.51 19.16 17.79
N LEU A 400 -24.41 19.84 18.49
CA LEU A 400 -24.19 21.19 19.00
C LEU A 400 -23.34 21.15 20.25
N ASN A 401 -22.38 22.05 20.37
CA ASN A 401 -21.57 22.23 21.56
C ASN A 401 -22.21 23.29 22.50
N ASP A 402 -21.77 23.33 23.75
CA ASP A 402 -22.21 24.32 24.76
C ASP A 402 -21.06 25.24 25.20
N GLY A 403 -19.99 25.27 24.42
CA GLY A 403 -18.70 25.90 24.72
C GLY A 403 -17.93 25.26 25.88
N LYS A 404 -18.34 24.11 26.41
CA LYS A 404 -17.65 23.39 27.51
C LYS A 404 -17.37 21.93 27.15
N GLY A 405 -17.53 21.58 25.88
CA GLY A 405 -17.32 20.24 25.35
C GLY A 405 -18.51 19.30 25.55
N GLN A 406 -19.68 19.81 25.96
CA GLN A 406 -20.89 18.98 26.07
C GLN A 406 -21.65 18.95 24.74
N LEU A 407 -21.29 17.96 23.91
CA LEU A 407 -21.92 17.75 22.61
C LEU A 407 -23.32 17.13 22.73
N THR A 408 -24.32 17.78 22.15
CA THR A 408 -25.73 17.34 22.14
C THR A 408 -26.20 17.05 20.71
N PRO A 409 -26.75 15.86 20.42
CA PRO A 409 -27.17 15.52 19.06
C PRO A 409 -28.31 16.42 18.58
N ASP A 410 -28.21 16.92 17.35
CA ASP A 410 -29.29 17.59 16.65
C ASP A 410 -29.57 16.97 15.28
N ASN A 411 -30.82 16.57 15.08
CA ASN A 411 -31.29 15.90 13.87
C ASN A 411 -31.99 16.87 12.90
N GLY A 412 -32.15 18.15 13.27
CA GLY A 412 -32.90 19.14 12.49
C GLY A 412 -32.04 20.05 11.62
N THR A 413 -30.77 20.24 11.98
CA THR A 413 -29.85 21.21 11.35
C THR A 413 -29.41 20.80 9.94
N ILE A 414 -29.09 19.54 9.73
CA ILE A 414 -28.48 19.06 8.48
C ILE A 414 -29.51 18.38 7.54
N PRO A 415 -29.40 18.54 6.20
CA PRO A 415 -30.28 17.85 5.25
C PRO A 415 -30.21 16.33 5.33
N ILE A 416 -31.35 15.66 5.14
CA ILE A 416 -31.39 14.19 5.07
C ILE A 416 -30.85 13.70 3.73
N ARG A 417 -29.75 12.95 3.77
CA ARG A 417 -29.03 12.37 2.61
C ARG A 417 -28.47 11.00 2.98
N ASN A 418 -29.26 9.96 2.79
CA ASN A 418 -28.92 8.58 3.14
C ASN A 418 -28.00 7.91 2.12
N VAL A 419 -26.81 8.45 1.88
CA VAL A 419 -25.80 7.80 1.02
C VAL A 419 -24.50 7.62 1.79
N SER A 420 -23.73 6.59 1.48
CA SER A 420 -22.43 6.35 2.12
C SER A 420 -21.44 7.45 1.72
N LYS A 421 -20.78 8.06 2.71
CA LYS A 421 -19.89 9.22 2.56
C LYS A 421 -18.49 8.96 3.12
N SER A 422 -17.56 9.85 2.79
CA SER A 422 -16.13 9.72 3.11
C SER A 422 -15.49 10.91 3.80
N CYS A 423 -16.03 12.11 3.61
CA CYS A 423 -15.39 13.32 4.12
C CYS A 423 -16.40 14.47 4.20
N VAL A 424 -16.09 15.43 5.08
CA VAL A 424 -16.74 16.72 5.19
C VAL A 424 -15.67 17.80 5.32
N ARG A 425 -15.86 18.95 4.66
CA ARG A 425 -14.92 20.08 4.68
C ARG A 425 -15.69 21.39 4.70
N ALA A 426 -15.30 22.31 5.57
CA ALA A 426 -15.90 23.64 5.69
C ALA A 426 -15.11 24.71 4.92
N ALA A 427 -15.81 25.66 4.32
CA ALA A 427 -15.26 26.92 3.82
C ALA A 427 -16.39 27.96 3.61
N ASP A 428 -16.09 29.23 3.81
CA ASP A 428 -16.92 30.35 3.33
C ASP A 428 -16.70 30.48 1.81
N PHE A 429 -17.39 29.67 1.01
CA PHE A 429 -17.18 29.65 -0.44
C PHE A 429 -18.00 30.73 -1.15
N ASP A 430 -19.10 31.20 -0.56
CA ASP A 430 -19.95 32.23 -1.18
C ASP A 430 -19.69 33.66 -0.65
N LYS A 431 -18.80 33.81 0.34
CA LYS A 431 -18.32 35.06 0.95
C LYS A 431 -19.39 35.81 1.74
N ASP A 432 -20.33 35.10 2.34
CA ASP A 432 -21.32 35.71 3.23
C ASP A 432 -20.90 35.73 4.71
N GLY A 433 -19.77 35.08 5.02
CA GLY A 433 -19.09 35.14 6.31
C GLY A 433 -19.41 33.98 7.25
N ASP A 434 -20.20 33.00 6.81
CA ASP A 434 -20.39 31.74 7.51
C ASP A 434 -19.68 30.57 6.79
N LEU A 435 -19.54 29.43 7.48
CA LEU A 435 -18.86 28.27 6.94
C LEU A 435 -19.88 27.30 6.31
N ASP A 436 -19.82 27.15 5.00
CA ASP A 436 -20.56 26.15 4.23
C ASP A 436 -19.84 24.80 4.21
N LEU A 437 -20.55 23.74 3.83
CA LEU A 437 -20.01 22.37 3.85
C LEU A 437 -19.98 21.73 2.46
N PHE A 438 -18.82 21.18 2.09
CA PHE A 438 -18.74 20.09 1.13
C PHE A 438 -18.83 18.75 1.84
N VAL A 439 -19.61 17.82 1.30
CA VAL A 439 -19.80 16.47 1.83
C VAL A 439 -19.62 15.44 0.70
N GLY A 440 -18.58 14.60 0.81
CA GLY A 440 -18.15 13.67 -0.24
C GLY A 440 -18.86 12.31 -0.20
N GLY A 441 -19.50 11.92 -1.30
CA GLY A 441 -20.10 10.59 -1.48
C GLY A 441 -19.05 9.53 -1.82
N ARG A 442 -19.06 8.40 -1.09
CA ARG A 442 -17.95 7.43 -1.11
C ARG A 442 -18.16 6.23 -2.01
N VAL A 443 -19.24 5.47 -1.81
CA VAL A 443 -19.51 4.21 -2.51
C VAL A 443 -21.00 3.93 -2.51
N LYS A 444 -21.55 3.39 -3.62
CA LYS A 444 -22.94 2.98 -3.68
C LYS A 444 -23.04 1.54 -3.18
N PRO A 445 -23.53 1.27 -1.95
CA PRO A 445 -23.48 -0.07 -1.40
C PRO A 445 -24.21 -1.07 -2.31
N TRP A 446 -23.58 -2.23 -2.52
CA TRP A 446 -24.10 -3.35 -3.31
C TRP A 446 -24.22 -3.03 -4.81
N ASN A 447 -23.72 -1.87 -5.23
CA ASN A 447 -23.66 -1.43 -6.62
C ASN A 447 -22.34 -0.74 -6.92
N TYR A 448 -21.24 -1.14 -6.29
CA TYR A 448 -19.91 -0.70 -6.70
C TYR A 448 -19.67 -1.09 -8.17
N PRO A 449 -19.03 -0.25 -9.02
CA PRO A 449 -18.44 1.07 -8.75
C PRO A 449 -19.31 2.23 -9.26
N GLN A 450 -20.64 2.15 -9.10
CA GLN A 450 -21.52 3.24 -9.54
C GLN A 450 -21.18 4.54 -8.79
N PRO A 451 -21.21 5.70 -9.47
CA PRO A 451 -20.94 6.98 -8.84
C PRO A 451 -22.00 7.30 -7.78
N VAL A 452 -21.59 8.07 -6.77
CA VAL A 452 -22.44 8.51 -5.65
C VAL A 452 -22.51 10.02 -5.64
N ALA A 453 -23.66 10.55 -5.20
CA ALA A 453 -23.83 11.98 -5.03
C ALA A 453 -22.94 12.51 -3.90
N SER A 454 -22.22 13.59 -4.18
CA SER A 454 -21.64 14.49 -3.19
C SER A 454 -22.48 15.76 -3.09
N PHE A 455 -22.32 16.54 -2.02
CA PHE A 455 -23.21 17.65 -1.69
C PHE A 455 -22.45 18.93 -1.33
N ILE A 456 -23.06 20.07 -1.67
CA ILE A 456 -22.76 21.37 -1.06
C ILE A 456 -23.97 21.79 -0.23
N PHE A 457 -23.73 21.98 1.07
CA PHE A 457 -24.70 22.48 2.01
C PHE A 457 -24.33 23.92 2.36
N ARG A 458 -25.18 24.86 1.96
CA ARG A 458 -25.02 26.25 2.36
C ARG A 458 -25.44 26.41 3.81
N ASN A 459 -24.66 27.14 4.59
CA ASN A 459 -25.06 27.54 5.91
C ASN A 459 -26.11 28.67 5.79
N ASP A 460 -27.23 28.50 6.49
CA ASP A 460 -28.36 29.42 6.53
C ASP A 460 -28.67 29.80 7.98
N SER A 461 -27.67 29.68 8.86
CA SER A 461 -27.79 29.88 10.29
C SER A 461 -28.16 31.33 10.60
N ARG A 462 -29.08 31.50 11.54
CA ARG A 462 -29.57 32.83 11.94
C ARG A 462 -29.92 32.84 13.41
N ASP A 463 -29.63 33.95 14.07
CA ASP A 463 -29.97 34.18 15.47
C ASP A 463 -29.42 33.08 16.41
N GLY A 464 -28.19 32.61 16.16
CA GLY A 464 -27.53 31.55 16.95
C GLY A 464 -28.21 30.19 16.82
N LYS A 465 -28.72 29.86 15.62
CA LYS A 465 -29.34 28.56 15.34
C LYS A 465 -28.78 28.00 14.05
N ALA A 466 -28.07 26.89 14.18
CA ALA A 466 -27.53 26.13 13.07
C ALA A 466 -28.63 25.72 12.08
N ARG A 467 -28.38 25.92 10.78
CA ARG A 467 -29.27 25.43 9.71
C ARG A 467 -28.51 25.31 8.39
N PHE A 468 -28.62 24.18 7.72
CA PHE A 468 -28.01 23.96 6.41
C PHE A 468 -29.04 23.65 5.31
N SER A 469 -28.79 24.15 4.10
CA SER A 469 -29.61 23.89 2.91
C SER A 469 -28.78 23.25 1.79
N ASP A 470 -29.28 22.16 1.21
CA ASP A 470 -28.67 21.55 0.01
C ASP A 470 -28.92 22.40 -1.24
N ILE A 471 -27.87 23.06 -1.73
CA ILE A 471 -27.88 23.88 -2.93
C ILE A 471 -27.15 23.24 -4.11
N THR A 472 -26.66 22.01 -3.96
CA THR A 472 -25.81 21.28 -4.91
C THR A 472 -26.34 21.33 -6.34
N SER A 473 -27.66 21.13 -6.51
CA SER A 473 -28.31 21.09 -7.83
C SER A 473 -28.19 22.40 -8.61
N THR A 474 -28.04 23.51 -7.90
CA THR A 474 -28.03 24.86 -8.45
C THR A 474 -26.61 25.29 -8.83
N ILE A 475 -25.64 24.97 -7.97
CA ILE A 475 -24.28 25.51 -8.07
C ILE A 475 -23.23 24.51 -8.54
N ALA A 476 -23.49 23.21 -8.42
CA ALA A 476 -22.52 22.14 -8.70
C ALA A 476 -23.23 20.83 -9.14
N PRO A 477 -24.06 20.85 -10.21
CA PRO A 477 -24.88 19.69 -10.59
C PRO A 477 -24.08 18.44 -10.97
N ASN A 478 -22.81 18.60 -11.36
CA ASN A 478 -21.88 17.51 -11.65
C ASN A 478 -21.56 16.64 -10.42
N LEU A 479 -21.62 17.20 -9.20
CA LEU A 479 -21.37 16.46 -7.95
C LEU A 479 -22.35 15.30 -7.70
N LYS A 480 -23.54 15.32 -8.32
CA LYS A 480 -24.54 14.26 -8.15
C LYS A 480 -24.11 12.90 -8.70
N ASN A 481 -23.18 12.88 -9.66
CA ASN A 481 -22.72 11.65 -10.31
C ASN A 481 -21.20 11.69 -10.59
N LEU A 482 -20.44 12.45 -9.79
CA LEU A 482 -19.02 12.69 -10.06
C LEU A 482 -18.19 11.41 -9.99
N GLY A 483 -18.38 10.61 -8.94
CA GLY A 483 -17.55 9.43 -8.69
C GLY A 483 -17.62 8.93 -7.26
N MET A 484 -16.53 8.34 -6.80
CA MET A 484 -16.35 7.79 -5.46
C MET A 484 -15.30 8.62 -4.72
N VAL A 485 -15.75 9.72 -4.12
CA VAL A 485 -14.90 10.70 -3.44
C VAL A 485 -14.32 10.07 -2.18
N THR A 486 -13.04 10.28 -1.95
CA THR A 486 -12.30 9.82 -0.76
C THR A 486 -11.86 10.99 0.11
N ASP A 487 -11.57 12.13 -0.49
CA ASP A 487 -11.13 13.34 0.22
C ASP A 487 -11.38 14.62 -0.58
N ALA A 488 -11.29 15.77 0.10
CA ALA A 488 -11.46 17.09 -0.49
C ALA A 488 -10.59 18.16 0.22
N SER A 489 -10.23 19.19 -0.53
CA SER A 489 -9.53 20.38 -0.03
C SER A 489 -10.11 21.65 -0.64
N TRP A 490 -10.37 22.65 0.20
CA TRP A 490 -10.74 24.00 -0.21
C TRP A 490 -9.48 24.85 -0.36
N SER A 491 -9.34 25.56 -1.47
CA SER A 491 -8.19 26.42 -1.77
C SER A 491 -8.54 27.41 -2.87
N ASP A 492 -8.06 28.66 -2.80
CA ASP A 492 -8.03 29.57 -3.95
C ASP A 492 -6.87 29.15 -4.86
N PHE A 493 -7.09 28.15 -5.73
CA PHE A 493 -5.99 27.53 -6.48
C PHE A 493 -5.62 28.30 -7.74
N ASP A 494 -6.49 29.21 -8.22
CA ASP A 494 -6.20 30.05 -9.38
C ASP A 494 -5.87 31.50 -9.04
N GLY A 495 -5.96 31.87 -7.76
CA GLY A 495 -5.55 33.16 -7.22
C GLY A 495 -6.53 34.29 -7.53
N ASP A 496 -7.80 33.97 -7.84
CA ASP A 496 -8.83 34.96 -8.14
C ASP A 496 -9.53 35.51 -6.88
N GLY A 497 -9.17 34.98 -5.72
CA GLY A 497 -9.67 35.35 -4.40
C GLY A 497 -10.92 34.57 -4.00
N TRP A 498 -11.49 33.69 -4.82
CA TRP A 498 -12.59 32.81 -4.44
C TRP A 498 -12.09 31.43 -4.04
N THR A 499 -12.68 30.86 -2.99
CA THR A 499 -12.27 29.55 -2.50
C THR A 499 -12.78 28.46 -3.45
N ASP A 500 -11.88 27.78 -4.13
CA ASP A 500 -12.17 26.66 -5.02
C ASP A 500 -12.11 25.32 -4.31
N LEU A 501 -12.57 24.25 -4.98
CA LEU A 501 -12.65 22.90 -4.42
C LEU A 501 -11.86 21.89 -5.25
N ILE A 502 -11.01 21.11 -4.58
CA ILE A 502 -10.25 20.01 -5.18
C ILE A 502 -10.70 18.70 -4.54
N LEU A 503 -10.94 17.68 -5.36
CA LEU A 503 -11.49 16.40 -4.93
C LEU A 503 -10.56 15.24 -5.34
N ALA A 504 -10.35 14.32 -4.40
CA ALA A 504 -9.75 13.02 -4.62
C ALA A 504 -10.84 11.94 -4.60
N GLY A 505 -10.67 10.91 -5.43
CA GLY A 505 -11.56 9.77 -5.45
C GLY A 505 -11.04 8.59 -6.26
N GLU A 506 -11.75 7.48 -6.16
CA GLU A 506 -11.43 6.26 -6.90
C GLU A 506 -12.05 6.25 -8.29
N TRP A 507 -11.28 5.75 -9.26
CA TRP A 507 -11.67 5.61 -10.67
C TRP A 507 -11.97 6.93 -11.39
N MET A 508 -11.39 8.01 -10.89
CA MET A 508 -11.57 9.36 -11.41
C MET A 508 -10.25 10.13 -11.38
N PRO A 509 -10.10 11.19 -12.18
CA PRO A 509 -9.01 12.13 -12.00
C PRO A 509 -9.20 12.93 -10.71
N LEU A 510 -8.12 13.54 -10.22
CA LEU A 510 -8.26 14.65 -9.30
C LEU A 510 -9.14 15.71 -9.98
N THR A 511 -10.22 16.11 -9.31
CA THR A 511 -11.21 17.00 -9.88
C THR A 511 -11.05 18.39 -9.30
N PHE A 512 -10.97 19.39 -10.18
CA PHE A 512 -10.75 20.79 -9.82
C PHE A 512 -12.00 21.59 -10.18
N LEU A 513 -12.71 22.07 -9.17
CA LEU A 513 -13.93 22.84 -9.30
C LEU A 513 -13.65 24.29 -8.90
N ARG A 514 -13.53 25.16 -9.91
CA ARG A 514 -13.28 26.59 -9.70
C ARG A 514 -14.56 27.29 -9.27
N ASN A 515 -14.46 28.17 -8.29
CA ASN A 515 -15.55 28.95 -7.75
C ASN A 515 -15.73 30.27 -8.51
N ASN A 516 -16.66 30.29 -9.45
CA ASN A 516 -17.08 31.49 -10.15
C ASN A 516 -18.20 32.20 -9.37
N LYS A 517 -17.83 32.88 -8.27
CA LYS A 517 -18.74 33.70 -7.45
C LYS A 517 -19.94 32.94 -6.88
N GLY A 518 -19.66 31.85 -6.18
CA GLY A 518 -20.65 30.95 -5.55
C GLY A 518 -21.15 29.83 -6.48
N ILE A 519 -20.59 29.68 -7.68
CA ILE A 519 -20.91 28.59 -8.62
C ILE A 519 -19.65 27.79 -8.89
N LEU A 520 -19.68 26.49 -8.64
CA LEU A 520 -18.54 25.60 -8.81
C LEU A 520 -18.52 25.03 -10.24
N GLU A 521 -17.51 25.42 -11.01
CA GLU A 521 -17.32 25.03 -12.41
C GLU A 521 -16.18 24.01 -12.54
N ASP A 522 -16.43 22.88 -13.20
CA ASP A 522 -15.39 21.87 -13.45
C ASP A 522 -14.35 22.38 -14.46
N MET A 523 -13.13 22.54 -13.97
CA MET A 523 -11.96 22.99 -14.73
C MET A 523 -10.93 21.88 -14.92
N THR A 524 -11.23 20.65 -14.49
CA THR A 524 -10.30 19.50 -14.47
C THR A 524 -9.59 19.28 -15.80
N ALA A 525 -10.32 19.30 -16.92
CA ALA A 525 -9.75 19.09 -18.25
C ALA A 525 -8.75 20.18 -18.67
N LYS A 526 -8.77 21.35 -18.02
CA LYS A 526 -7.89 22.49 -18.32
C LYS A 526 -6.67 22.56 -17.40
N THR A 527 -6.58 21.74 -16.36
CA THR A 527 -5.47 21.78 -15.38
C THR A 527 -4.13 21.34 -15.94
N GLY A 528 -4.13 20.52 -17.01
CA GLY A 528 -2.94 19.85 -17.53
C GLY A 528 -2.74 18.45 -16.99
N ILE A 529 -3.46 18.06 -15.93
CA ILE A 529 -3.35 16.75 -15.27
C ILE A 529 -4.68 15.97 -15.24
N GLY A 530 -5.75 16.54 -15.80
CA GLY A 530 -7.10 15.94 -15.81
C GLY A 530 -7.25 14.64 -16.59
N ASP A 531 -6.21 14.17 -17.29
CA ASP A 531 -6.16 12.86 -17.94
C ASP A 531 -5.58 11.75 -17.04
N ARG A 532 -5.16 12.08 -15.81
CA ARG A 532 -4.61 11.15 -14.82
C ARG A 532 -5.68 10.70 -13.84
N SER A 533 -6.22 9.50 -14.06
CA SER A 533 -7.19 8.87 -13.16
C SER A 533 -6.49 7.86 -12.26
N GLY A 534 -6.90 7.83 -10.99
CA GLY A 534 -6.28 7.00 -9.96
C GLY A 534 -7.27 6.44 -8.96
N TRP A 535 -6.73 5.75 -7.96
CA TRP A 535 -7.42 5.44 -6.71
C TRP A 535 -6.92 6.42 -5.66
N TRP A 536 -7.24 7.70 -5.86
CA TRP A 536 -6.80 8.75 -4.97
C TRP A 536 -7.51 8.59 -3.63
N THR A 537 -6.77 8.69 -2.52
CA THR A 537 -7.25 8.32 -1.19
C THR A 537 -7.21 9.46 -0.17
N SER A 538 -6.35 10.45 -0.36
CA SER A 538 -6.20 11.59 0.55
C SER A 538 -5.59 12.80 -0.15
N LEU A 539 -5.84 13.99 0.41
CA LEU A 539 -5.25 15.26 0.00
C LEU A 539 -4.61 15.96 1.19
N ALA A 540 -3.47 16.59 0.95
CA ALA A 540 -2.89 17.61 1.84
C ALA A 540 -2.48 18.81 0.99
N SER A 541 -2.48 20.00 1.55
CA SER A 541 -2.05 21.23 0.88
C SER A 541 -0.96 21.94 1.68
N GLY A 542 -0.22 22.80 0.99
CA GLY A 542 0.83 23.63 1.57
C GLY A 542 1.60 24.37 0.48
N ASP A 543 2.17 25.52 0.80
CA ASP A 543 3.11 26.22 -0.08
C ASP A 543 4.49 25.55 0.03
N PHE A 544 4.68 24.44 -0.69
CA PHE A 544 5.87 23.60 -0.57
C PHE A 544 7.09 24.21 -1.29
N ASP A 545 6.88 25.02 -2.34
CA ASP A 545 7.96 25.65 -3.11
C ASP A 545 8.17 27.15 -2.81
N LYS A 546 7.34 27.74 -1.95
CA LYS A 546 7.44 29.11 -1.41
C LYS A 546 7.20 30.20 -2.43
N ASP A 547 6.34 29.95 -3.42
CA ASP A 547 5.98 30.93 -4.42
C ASP A 547 4.71 31.74 -4.07
N GLY A 548 4.01 31.33 -3.02
CA GLY A 548 2.86 32.02 -2.44
C GLY A 548 1.51 31.52 -2.91
N ASP A 549 1.45 30.53 -3.80
CA ASP A 549 0.25 29.74 -4.03
C ASP A 549 0.29 28.41 -3.25
N LEU A 550 -0.85 27.71 -3.20
CA LEU A 550 -0.91 26.41 -2.52
C LEU A 550 -0.68 25.29 -3.54
N ASP A 551 0.29 24.44 -3.22
CA ASP A 551 0.49 23.14 -3.82
C ASP A 551 -0.29 22.05 -3.08
N PHE A 552 -0.32 20.84 -3.66
CA PHE A 552 -1.03 19.70 -3.10
C PHE A 552 -0.20 18.42 -3.07
N ILE A 553 -0.48 17.55 -2.11
CA ILE A 553 -0.07 16.16 -2.11
C ILE A 553 -1.32 15.30 -2.26
N ALA A 554 -1.31 14.37 -3.22
CA ALA A 554 -2.36 13.38 -3.38
C ALA A 554 -1.85 11.97 -3.07
N GLY A 555 -2.45 11.36 -2.05
CA GLY A 555 -2.28 9.95 -1.73
C GLY A 555 -3.01 9.05 -2.74
N ASN A 556 -2.43 7.89 -3.05
CA ASN A 556 -3.00 6.89 -3.96
C ASN A 556 -2.68 5.47 -3.45
N LEU A 557 -3.08 4.43 -4.18
CA LEU A 557 -2.83 3.01 -3.85
C LEU A 557 -1.34 2.68 -3.67
N GLY A 558 -0.47 3.37 -4.42
CA GLY A 558 0.95 3.07 -4.51
C GLY A 558 1.26 1.99 -5.55
N GLU A 559 2.54 1.66 -5.68
CA GLU A 559 3.03 0.72 -6.69
C GLU A 559 3.19 -0.70 -6.15
N ASN A 560 3.09 -0.93 -4.85
CA ASN A 560 3.21 -2.25 -4.24
C ASN A 560 1.88 -3.04 -4.24
N SER A 561 1.27 -3.15 -5.41
CA SER A 561 -0.02 -3.82 -5.61
C SER A 561 0.04 -4.82 -6.76
N TYR A 562 -0.90 -5.76 -6.75
CA TYR A 562 -1.20 -6.60 -7.91
C TYR A 562 -1.59 -5.75 -9.12
N TYR A 563 -2.33 -4.66 -8.87
CA TYR A 563 -2.75 -3.72 -9.88
C TYR A 563 -1.57 -2.85 -10.33
N LYS A 564 -1.27 -2.86 -11.63
CA LYS A 564 -0.26 -2.01 -12.28
C LYS A 564 -0.94 -1.21 -13.37
N ALA A 565 -0.86 0.11 -13.27
CA ALA A 565 -1.52 1.03 -14.20
C ALA A 565 -0.50 1.94 -14.88
N SER A 566 -0.72 2.21 -16.17
CA SER A 566 -0.04 3.25 -16.93
C SER A 566 -0.99 3.84 -17.97
N PRO A 567 -0.66 4.97 -18.62
CA PRO A 567 -1.48 5.51 -19.72
C PRO A 567 -1.70 4.52 -20.86
N GLN A 568 -0.71 3.67 -21.16
CA GLN A 568 -0.81 2.65 -22.21
C GLN A 568 -1.59 1.40 -21.76
N TYR A 569 -1.39 1.00 -20.50
CA TYR A 569 -1.94 -0.21 -19.91
C TYR A 569 -2.68 0.14 -18.61
N PRO A 570 -3.91 0.66 -18.71
CA PRO A 570 -4.68 1.05 -17.54
C PRO A 570 -5.27 -0.16 -16.83
N VAL A 571 -5.55 -0.01 -15.54
CA VAL A 571 -6.45 -0.92 -14.82
C VAL A 571 -7.88 -0.48 -15.12
N SER A 572 -8.78 -1.41 -15.46
CA SER A 572 -10.20 -1.10 -15.69
C SER A 572 -11.08 -1.79 -14.67
N VAL A 573 -12.32 -1.33 -14.55
CA VAL A 573 -13.42 -2.10 -13.97
C VAL A 573 -14.60 -2.07 -14.93
N TYR A 574 -15.19 -3.23 -15.17
CA TYR A 574 -16.41 -3.39 -15.95
C TYR A 574 -17.55 -3.76 -15.02
N ALA A 575 -18.64 -3.01 -15.07
CA ALA A 575 -19.72 -3.17 -14.12
C ALA A 575 -21.09 -3.26 -14.77
N LYS A 576 -21.81 -4.34 -14.50
CA LYS A 576 -23.18 -4.59 -14.96
C LYS A 576 -23.80 -5.69 -14.12
N ASP A 577 -25.12 -5.70 -14.00
CA ASP A 577 -25.89 -6.85 -13.53
C ASP A 577 -25.96 -7.88 -14.69
N PHE A 578 -24.93 -8.72 -14.80
CA PHE A 578 -24.76 -9.68 -15.89
C PHE A 578 -25.69 -10.89 -15.75
N ASP A 579 -26.00 -11.30 -14.52
CA ASP A 579 -26.85 -12.45 -14.23
C ASP A 579 -28.33 -12.08 -13.96
N LYS A 580 -28.64 -10.78 -13.88
CA LYS A 580 -29.97 -10.18 -13.69
C LYS A 580 -30.56 -10.43 -12.30
N ASN A 581 -29.72 -10.43 -11.27
CA ASN A 581 -30.10 -10.63 -9.87
C ASN A 581 -30.41 -9.31 -9.11
N GLY A 582 -30.16 -8.14 -9.74
CA GLY A 582 -30.38 -6.82 -9.15
C GLY A 582 -29.19 -6.23 -8.39
N VAL A 583 -28.05 -6.92 -8.35
CA VAL A 583 -26.75 -6.46 -7.83
C VAL A 583 -25.82 -6.27 -9.02
N THR A 584 -24.97 -5.26 -8.96
CA THR A 584 -23.97 -5.05 -10.02
C THR A 584 -22.78 -5.98 -9.80
N GLU A 585 -22.35 -6.73 -10.81
CA GLU A 585 -21.01 -7.35 -10.77
C GLU A 585 -19.98 -6.32 -11.23
N ALA A 586 -18.95 -6.09 -10.42
CA ALA A 586 -17.79 -5.27 -10.78
C ALA A 586 -16.61 -6.19 -11.05
N ILE A 587 -16.05 -6.13 -12.25
CA ILE A 587 -14.93 -7.00 -12.65
C ILE A 587 -13.70 -6.12 -12.90
N PRO A 588 -12.82 -5.96 -11.91
CA PRO A 588 -11.51 -5.35 -12.10
C PRO A 588 -10.68 -6.17 -13.09
N THR A 589 -9.98 -5.47 -13.98
CA THR A 589 -9.09 -6.04 -14.99
C THR A 589 -7.73 -5.35 -14.95
N SER A 590 -6.69 -6.08 -15.33
CA SER A 590 -5.35 -5.54 -15.48
C SER A 590 -4.71 -6.08 -16.73
N PHE A 591 -3.81 -5.28 -17.32
CA PHE A 591 -2.97 -5.77 -18.39
C PHE A 591 -1.86 -6.62 -17.80
N ILE A 592 -1.69 -7.83 -18.33
CA ILE A 592 -0.62 -8.76 -17.97
C ILE A 592 0.07 -9.17 -19.26
N ARG A 593 1.39 -9.35 -19.22
CA ARG A 593 2.17 -9.87 -20.32
C ARG A 593 2.08 -11.40 -20.32
N GLY A 594 1.49 -12.00 -21.35
CA GLY A 594 1.35 -13.46 -21.44
C GLY A 594 2.69 -14.19 -21.55
N LYS A 595 2.81 -15.36 -20.91
CA LYS A 595 3.98 -16.26 -21.03
C LYS A 595 4.09 -16.88 -22.44
N ASP A 596 2.97 -17.27 -23.06
CA ASP A 596 2.95 -18.03 -24.33
C ASP A 596 2.29 -17.30 -25.52
N ILE A 597 1.63 -16.15 -25.28
CA ILE A 597 0.93 -15.38 -26.32
C ILE A 597 1.75 -14.13 -26.67
N ASP A 598 2.62 -14.27 -27.66
CA ASP A 598 3.33 -13.19 -28.39
C ASP A 598 4.08 -12.14 -27.53
N LYS A 599 4.32 -12.41 -26.24
CA LYS A 599 4.85 -11.47 -25.25
C LYS A 599 4.08 -10.13 -25.22
N GLN A 600 2.82 -10.12 -25.66
CA GLN A 600 1.98 -8.92 -25.74
C GLN A 600 1.25 -8.70 -24.41
N TRP A 601 1.02 -7.44 -24.08
CA TRP A 601 0.15 -7.05 -22.98
C TRP A 601 -1.30 -7.23 -23.37
N GLN A 602 -2.06 -8.00 -22.59
CA GLN A 602 -3.49 -8.24 -22.80
C GLN A 602 -4.26 -8.02 -21.51
N GLU A 603 -5.53 -7.63 -21.63
CA GLU A 603 -6.41 -7.34 -20.48
C GLU A 603 -7.02 -8.64 -19.93
N PHE A 604 -6.72 -8.97 -18.68
CA PHE A 604 -7.22 -10.14 -17.96
C PHE A 604 -8.09 -9.73 -16.76
N PRO A 605 -9.08 -10.54 -16.36
CA PRO A 605 -9.73 -10.35 -15.07
C PRO A 605 -8.73 -10.52 -13.92
N ALA A 606 -8.90 -9.75 -12.84
CA ALA A 606 -8.04 -9.84 -11.66
C ALA A 606 -8.37 -11.04 -10.76
N HIS A 607 -9.59 -11.55 -10.85
CA HIS A 607 -10.14 -12.58 -9.96
C HIS A 607 -9.90 -13.99 -10.49
N THR A 608 -9.92 -14.96 -9.58
CA THR A 608 -9.76 -16.38 -9.95
C THR A 608 -11.02 -16.90 -10.66
N ARG A 609 -10.91 -18.08 -11.26
CA ARG A 609 -12.05 -18.74 -11.91
C ARG A 609 -13.20 -18.94 -10.94
N ASP A 610 -12.91 -19.39 -9.73
CA ASP A 610 -13.93 -19.75 -8.77
C ASP A 610 -14.67 -18.51 -8.30
N ASP A 611 -13.96 -17.42 -7.96
CA ASP A 611 -14.59 -16.14 -7.60
C ASP A 611 -15.60 -15.66 -8.65
N ILE A 612 -15.21 -15.72 -9.94
CA ILE A 612 -16.07 -15.31 -11.05
C ILE A 612 -17.26 -16.27 -11.22
N VAL A 613 -17.05 -17.59 -11.11
CA VAL A 613 -18.13 -18.59 -11.23
C VAL A 613 -19.12 -18.48 -10.06
N ASP A 614 -18.60 -18.21 -8.88
CA ASP A 614 -19.36 -18.04 -7.65
C ASP A 614 -20.28 -16.83 -7.66
N GLN A 615 -19.92 -15.81 -8.44
CA GLN A 615 -20.73 -14.63 -8.70
C GLN A 615 -21.63 -14.83 -9.94
N MET A 616 -21.10 -15.44 -11.01
CA MET A 616 -21.77 -15.62 -12.30
C MET A 616 -21.71 -17.09 -12.76
N PRO A 617 -22.63 -17.96 -12.30
CA PRO A 617 -22.55 -19.41 -12.53
C PRO A 617 -22.55 -19.83 -14.02
N PHE A 618 -23.06 -18.99 -14.94
CA PHE A 618 -23.06 -19.30 -16.37
C PHE A 618 -21.65 -19.34 -16.98
N ILE A 619 -20.66 -18.69 -16.36
CA ILE A 619 -19.26 -18.70 -16.78
C ILE A 619 -18.67 -20.11 -16.70
N LYS A 620 -19.11 -20.92 -15.72
CA LYS A 620 -18.65 -22.32 -15.55
C LYS A 620 -18.82 -23.17 -16.80
N LYS A 621 -19.91 -22.95 -17.56
CA LYS A 621 -20.19 -23.70 -18.80
C LYS A 621 -19.30 -23.26 -19.97
N ARG A 622 -18.75 -22.06 -19.94
CA ARG A 622 -17.83 -21.53 -20.96
C ARG A 622 -16.38 -21.91 -20.67
N PHE A 623 -16.01 -21.93 -19.39
CA PHE A 623 -14.66 -22.23 -18.94
C PHE A 623 -14.66 -23.45 -18.01
N LEU A 624 -14.60 -24.64 -18.62
CA LEU A 624 -14.70 -25.91 -17.90
C LEU A 624 -13.47 -26.19 -17.02
N SER A 625 -12.28 -25.74 -17.44
CA SER A 625 -11.02 -25.92 -16.72
C SER A 625 -10.43 -24.60 -16.22
N TYR A 626 -9.61 -24.67 -15.17
CA TYR A 626 -8.82 -23.56 -14.65
C TYR A 626 -7.79 -23.09 -15.66
N ARG A 627 -7.12 -24.01 -16.36
CA ARG A 627 -6.15 -23.69 -17.42
C ARG A 627 -6.77 -22.82 -18.51
N TYR A 628 -7.95 -23.19 -19.01
CA TYR A 628 -8.60 -22.42 -20.08
C TYR A 628 -9.02 -21.03 -19.59
N PHE A 629 -9.51 -20.92 -18.35
CA PHE A 629 -9.81 -19.63 -17.72
C PHE A 629 -8.55 -18.78 -17.52
N GLY A 630 -7.46 -19.36 -17.00
CA GLY A 630 -6.21 -18.64 -16.68
C GLY A 630 -5.52 -18.03 -17.91
N THR A 631 -5.83 -18.53 -19.10
CA THR A 631 -5.34 -17.95 -20.37
C THR A 631 -6.36 -17.07 -21.09
N ALA A 632 -7.58 -16.94 -20.57
CA ALA A 632 -8.65 -16.20 -21.22
C ALA A 632 -8.59 -14.71 -20.90
N THR A 633 -8.43 -13.89 -21.94
CA THR A 633 -8.54 -12.44 -21.83
C THR A 633 -9.96 -12.04 -21.45
N PHE A 634 -10.13 -10.85 -20.85
CA PHE A 634 -11.44 -10.34 -20.45
C PHE A 634 -12.46 -10.36 -21.60
N HIS A 635 -12.03 -10.01 -22.83
CA HIS A 635 -12.89 -10.01 -24.02
C HIS A 635 -13.21 -11.41 -24.58
N GLN A 636 -12.59 -12.46 -24.05
CA GLN A 636 -13.00 -13.85 -24.31
C GLN A 636 -13.99 -14.36 -23.26
N LEU A 637 -14.01 -13.80 -22.05
CA LEU A 637 -15.01 -14.14 -21.02
C LEU A 637 -16.42 -13.65 -21.40
N PHE A 638 -16.49 -12.45 -22.00
CA PHE A 638 -17.74 -11.79 -22.36
C PHE A 638 -17.80 -11.41 -23.84
N THR A 639 -18.96 -11.64 -24.44
CA THR A 639 -19.24 -11.19 -25.81
C THR A 639 -19.46 -9.66 -25.85
N PRO A 640 -19.25 -9.00 -27.00
CA PRO A 640 -19.56 -7.58 -27.15
C PRO A 640 -21.02 -7.22 -26.81
N ALA A 641 -21.96 -8.12 -27.09
CA ALA A 641 -23.38 -7.93 -26.76
C ALA A 641 -23.63 -7.96 -25.24
N GLU A 642 -22.90 -8.81 -24.49
CA GLU A 642 -23.01 -8.86 -23.04
C GLU A 642 -22.43 -7.61 -22.38
N LEU A 643 -21.34 -7.08 -22.92
CA LEU A 643 -20.70 -5.85 -22.46
C LEU A 643 -21.48 -4.58 -22.85
N GLN A 644 -22.45 -4.66 -23.76
CA GLN A 644 -23.25 -3.50 -24.14
C GLN A 644 -23.98 -2.91 -22.93
N GLY A 645 -23.76 -1.62 -22.68
CA GLY A 645 -24.33 -0.90 -21.53
C GLY A 645 -23.65 -1.16 -20.18
N ALA A 646 -22.54 -1.92 -20.15
CA ALA A 646 -21.73 -2.02 -18.94
C ALA A 646 -21.02 -0.68 -18.66
N LEU A 647 -21.00 -0.26 -17.39
CA LEU A 647 -20.15 0.83 -16.94
C LEU A 647 -18.69 0.39 -17.09
N ARG A 648 -17.84 1.25 -17.63
CA ARG A 648 -16.39 1.02 -17.70
C ARG A 648 -15.66 2.22 -17.13
N LEU A 649 -14.95 2.02 -16.03
CA LEU A 649 -14.03 3.01 -15.49
C LEU A 649 -12.58 2.55 -15.67
N LYS A 650 -11.65 3.51 -15.68
CA LYS A 650 -10.22 3.25 -15.90
C LYS A 650 -9.37 4.12 -14.98
N VAL A 651 -8.27 3.54 -14.52
CA VAL A 651 -7.18 4.27 -13.86
C VAL A 651 -5.88 4.00 -14.60
N ASN A 652 -5.08 5.05 -14.75
CA ASN A 652 -3.81 5.03 -15.46
C ASN A 652 -2.63 5.51 -14.60
N CYS A 653 -2.91 5.85 -13.33
CA CYS A 653 -1.96 6.35 -12.37
C CYS A 653 -2.28 5.84 -10.97
N LEU A 654 -1.38 5.04 -10.39
CA LEU A 654 -1.51 4.52 -9.01
C LEU A 654 -0.45 5.09 -8.05
N GLN A 655 0.48 5.90 -8.55
CA GLN A 655 1.48 6.55 -7.72
C GLN A 655 0.87 7.71 -6.92
N SER A 656 1.34 7.88 -5.69
CA SER A 656 1.11 9.09 -4.89
C SER A 656 2.01 10.22 -5.38
N HIS A 657 1.51 11.47 -5.38
CA HIS A 657 2.16 12.59 -6.06
C HIS A 657 2.20 13.86 -5.21
N TYR A 658 3.29 14.60 -5.36
CA TYR A 658 3.31 16.05 -5.19
C TYR A 658 2.76 16.70 -6.47
N ILE A 659 1.88 17.66 -6.29
CA ILE A 659 1.15 18.38 -7.32
C ILE A 659 1.53 19.84 -7.16
N ARG A 660 2.45 20.28 -8.01
CA ARG A 660 2.84 21.69 -8.01
C ARG A 660 1.77 22.51 -8.71
N ASN A 661 1.37 23.62 -8.11
CA ASN A 661 0.58 24.65 -8.77
C ASN A 661 1.54 25.51 -9.60
N ASP A 662 1.31 25.56 -10.91
CA ASP A 662 2.11 26.35 -11.84
C ASP A 662 1.50 27.75 -12.08
N GLY A 663 0.50 28.12 -11.27
CA GLY A 663 -0.30 29.33 -11.38
C GLY A 663 -1.42 29.27 -12.43
N GLY A 664 -2.46 30.09 -12.24
CA GLY A 664 -3.56 30.24 -13.19
C GLY A 664 -4.39 28.96 -13.43
N GLY A 665 -4.48 28.11 -12.40
CA GLY A 665 -5.20 26.83 -12.44
C GLY A 665 -4.51 25.76 -13.30
N LYS A 666 -3.18 25.80 -13.41
CA LYS A 666 -2.35 24.79 -14.08
C LYS A 666 -1.53 24.04 -13.05
N PHE A 667 -1.32 22.74 -13.28
CA PHE A 667 -0.62 21.89 -12.33
C PHE A 667 0.35 20.93 -13.01
N SER A 668 1.38 20.55 -12.28
CA SER A 668 2.38 19.55 -12.66
C SER A 668 2.43 18.42 -11.63
N LEU A 669 2.57 17.17 -12.09
CA LEU A 669 2.65 15.99 -11.23
C LEU A 669 4.10 15.52 -11.06
N HIS A 670 4.50 15.31 -9.82
CA HIS A 670 5.79 14.77 -9.41
C HIS A 670 5.59 13.56 -8.48
N PRO A 671 5.99 12.34 -8.86
CA PRO A 671 5.84 11.18 -7.99
C PRO A 671 6.58 11.37 -6.66
N LEU A 672 5.93 11.01 -5.55
CA LEU A 672 6.58 10.99 -4.24
C LEU A 672 7.67 9.89 -4.19
N PRO A 673 8.65 10.00 -3.26
CA PRO A 673 9.71 9.00 -3.10
C PRO A 673 9.21 7.57 -2.95
N ALA A 674 10.07 6.59 -3.25
CA ALA A 674 9.72 5.16 -3.25
C ALA A 674 8.97 4.68 -1.99
N MET A 675 9.37 5.16 -0.81
CA MET A 675 8.75 4.79 0.47
C MET A 675 7.26 5.18 0.56
N ALA A 676 6.86 6.27 -0.10
CA ALA A 676 5.47 6.68 -0.18
C ALA A 676 4.63 5.78 -1.12
N GLN A 677 5.28 4.94 -1.94
CA GLN A 677 4.66 4.05 -2.92
C GLN A 677 4.53 2.59 -2.42
N TYR A 678 5.06 2.25 -1.24
CA TYR A 678 5.02 0.87 -0.71
C TYR A 678 3.65 0.45 -0.20
N SER A 679 2.78 1.41 0.07
CA SER A 679 1.44 1.20 0.60
C SER A 679 0.55 2.38 0.25
N VAL A 680 -0.76 2.16 0.37
CA VAL A 680 -1.76 3.21 0.26
C VAL A 680 -1.48 4.37 1.22
N VAL A 681 -1.80 5.60 0.80
CA VAL A 681 -1.65 6.82 1.60
C VAL A 681 -3.04 7.32 2.02
N ASN A 682 -3.52 6.91 3.20
CA ASN A 682 -4.90 7.17 3.65
C ASN A 682 -5.10 8.46 4.46
N GLY A 683 -4.00 9.11 4.87
CA GLY A 683 -4.01 10.36 5.63
C GLY A 683 -2.61 10.94 5.64
N MET A 684 -2.52 12.26 5.74
CA MET A 684 -1.28 13.02 5.76
C MET A 684 -1.48 14.30 6.56
N VAL A 685 -0.41 14.81 7.16
CA VAL A 685 -0.37 16.13 7.80
C VAL A 685 0.85 16.90 7.27
N THR A 686 0.64 18.16 6.94
CA THR A 686 1.68 19.09 6.48
C THR A 686 2.14 19.96 7.63
N GLY A 687 3.45 20.18 7.77
CA GLY A 687 4.03 21.10 8.76
C GLY A 687 5.54 21.14 8.68
N ASP A 688 6.18 22.17 9.22
CA ASP A 688 7.65 22.24 9.35
C ASP A 688 8.06 21.48 10.62
N PHE A 689 8.25 20.16 10.51
CA PHE A 689 8.46 19.28 11.66
C PHE A 689 9.92 19.28 12.13
N ASN A 690 10.86 19.73 11.30
CA ASN A 690 12.28 19.88 11.65
C ASN A 690 12.73 21.32 11.91
N ALA A 691 11.85 22.30 11.75
CA ALA A 691 12.16 23.73 11.85
C ALA A 691 13.26 24.19 10.87
N ASP A 692 13.36 23.58 9.68
CA ASP A 692 14.27 24.00 8.62
C ASP A 692 13.67 25.09 7.70
N GLY A 693 12.41 25.43 7.94
CA GLY A 693 11.65 26.45 7.24
C GLY A 693 10.96 25.94 5.97
N ASN A 694 11.06 24.66 5.61
CA ASN A 694 10.30 24.03 4.53
C ASN A 694 9.17 23.19 5.12
N LEU A 695 8.07 23.07 4.39
CA LEU A 695 6.98 22.19 4.81
C LEU A 695 7.38 20.73 4.58
N ASP A 696 7.28 19.93 5.63
CA ASP A 696 7.39 18.48 5.61
C ASP A 696 6.00 17.84 5.47
N LEU A 697 6.02 16.55 5.12
CA LEU A 697 4.83 15.70 5.05
C LEU A 697 4.99 14.53 6.01
N PHE A 698 4.05 14.39 6.94
CA PHE A 698 3.92 13.21 7.79
C PHE A 698 2.77 12.32 7.28
N LYS A 699 3.05 11.03 7.02
CA LYS A 699 2.12 10.05 6.43
C LYS A 699 1.77 8.96 7.44
#